data_AF-A0A943L1S6-F1
#
_entry.id   AF-A0A943L1S6-F1
#
_cell.length_a   1.000
_cell.length_b   1.000
_cell.length_c   1.000
_cell.angle_alpha   90.00
_cell.angle_beta   90.00
_cell.angle_gamma   90.00
#
_symmetry.space_group_name_H-M   'P 1'
#
loop_
_entity.id
_entity.type
_entity.pdbx_description
1 polymer ?
#
loop_
_entity_poly.entity_id
_entity_poly.type
_entity_poly.pdbx_seq_one_letter_code
_entity_poly.pdbx_strand_id
1 'polypeptide(L)'
;MSNNRFLPISKEDMKERGWDQCDFIIVTGDAYIDHHSFGTAIISRVLEDAGYKVGIIPQPDWHSVDDFMKLGRPRLAFLVNGGNMDSMVNHYTVSKRPREKDLYTPGGKMGARPDRATIVYCNKIREAYKNINVVIGGVEASLRRMAHYDYWGDNVRNSILIDSGADLLIYGMSEKQIVEVANALNDGFEAKYIRHVNGTTYTIDSLDEIYGDYKLLPSKNEVTKDKMKYAEAFKIQYEEQDPVRGKMLVQKHGDKYVVCNTPEMPLTREELDKVYALPYTKECHPIYDEFGGIAALEEVKFSIVSSRGCFGNCSFCAITFHQGRAVQSRSEASILDEAVEITNLKDFKGYIHDVGGPTANFRKPACKTQLTIGACKSKQCLTPKPCKNLIVDHSEYLGLLRKIRKLPKVKKAFVRSGLRYDYIMADKNDTFFRELVEHHVSGQLKVAPEHVAANTLKYMGKPAGDTYDKFREKFFKINKQLGKEQYLIPYLMSSHPGSGLNEAIELAEYLRDTKYQPEQVQDFYPTPGTLSTAMFYTGINPITGEEVYIPKTREEKAMQRALLQFKNPKNYNLVHDALVKAGREDLIGNGPKCLIKSKADRYMAKMKREEAIARGSSNRSKQGSKSKSSSKPSGKMNSKSNSKPSNSKT
;
A
#
# COMPACT_ATOMS: atom_id res chain seq x y z
N MET A 1 18.34 -29.82 13.77
CA MET A 1 19.29 -29.07 12.91
C MET A 1 18.73 -27.67 12.72
N SER A 2 19.58 -26.66 12.79
CA SER A 2 19.23 -25.24 12.88
C SER A 2 18.51 -24.71 11.63
N ASN A 3 17.18 -24.86 11.55
CA ASN A 3 16.45 -24.63 10.29
C ASN A 3 15.96 -23.19 10.04
N ASN A 4 16.20 -22.22 10.94
CA ASN A 4 15.93 -20.80 10.67
C ASN A 4 17.18 -20.09 10.13
N ARG A 5 17.59 -20.44 8.91
CA ARG A 5 18.70 -19.77 8.21
C ARG A 5 18.17 -19.00 7.00
N PHE A 6 18.69 -17.79 6.77
CA PHE A 6 18.44 -17.01 5.56
C PHE A 6 18.78 -17.80 4.28
N LEU A 7 18.02 -17.56 3.21
CA LEU A 7 18.33 -18.12 1.89
C LEU A 7 19.59 -17.48 1.29
N PRO A 8 20.34 -18.21 0.44
CA PRO A 8 21.57 -17.70 -0.16
C PRO A 8 21.41 -16.39 -0.92
N ILE A 9 22.31 -15.44 -0.64
CA ILE A 9 22.50 -14.22 -1.43
C ILE A 9 23.90 -14.13 -2.05
N SER A 10 24.77 -15.09 -1.72
CA SER A 10 26.14 -15.22 -2.22
C SER A 10 26.50 -16.67 -2.58
N LYS A 11 27.61 -16.88 -3.31
CA LYS A 11 28.15 -18.23 -3.57
C LYS A 11 28.67 -18.89 -2.30
N GLU A 12 29.13 -18.09 -1.34
CA GLU A 12 29.59 -18.54 -0.04
C GLU A 12 28.43 -19.19 0.74
N ASP A 13 27.25 -18.55 0.76
CA ASP A 13 26.04 -19.13 1.35
C ASP A 13 25.63 -20.45 0.67
N MET A 14 25.78 -20.53 -0.66
CA MET A 14 25.51 -21.76 -1.41
C MET A 14 26.48 -22.88 -1.01
N LYS A 15 27.79 -22.58 -0.95
CA LYS A 15 28.82 -23.55 -0.52
C LYS A 15 28.57 -24.06 0.89
N GLU A 16 28.17 -23.19 1.81
CA GLU A 16 27.83 -23.58 3.19
C GLU A 16 26.62 -24.53 3.26
N ARG A 17 25.72 -24.47 2.27
CA ARG A 17 24.59 -25.39 2.12
C ARG A 17 24.92 -26.62 1.26
N GLY A 18 26.15 -26.74 0.75
CA GLY A 18 26.56 -27.79 -0.18
C GLY A 18 25.88 -27.68 -1.55
N TRP A 19 25.55 -26.46 -1.98
CA TRP A 19 24.88 -26.20 -3.26
C TRP A 19 25.87 -25.68 -4.30
N ASP A 20 25.99 -26.40 -5.41
CA ASP A 20 26.76 -25.93 -6.57
C ASP A 20 25.92 -25.02 -7.49
N GLN A 21 24.60 -25.17 -7.44
CA GLN A 21 23.65 -24.46 -8.31
C GLN A 21 22.30 -24.27 -7.62
N CYS A 22 21.71 -23.09 -7.78
CA CYS A 22 20.31 -22.84 -7.42
C CYS A 22 19.36 -23.32 -8.52
N ASP A 23 18.19 -23.83 -8.13
CA ASP A 23 17.11 -24.12 -9.07
C ASP A 23 16.47 -22.83 -9.56
N PHE A 24 16.20 -21.92 -8.63
CA PHE A 24 15.66 -20.60 -8.89
C PHE A 24 16.55 -19.50 -8.30
N ILE A 25 16.64 -18.39 -9.01
CA ILE A 25 17.20 -17.15 -8.45
C ILE A 25 16.12 -16.08 -8.53
N ILE A 26 15.77 -15.50 -7.39
CA ILE A 26 14.82 -14.39 -7.30
C ILE A 26 15.58 -13.07 -7.35
N VAL A 27 15.27 -12.22 -8.33
CA VAL A 27 15.75 -10.84 -8.42
C VAL A 27 14.65 -9.90 -7.97
N THR A 28 14.91 -9.09 -6.94
CA THR A 28 13.89 -8.24 -6.32
C THR A 28 14.37 -6.80 -6.16
N GLY A 29 13.43 -5.85 -6.30
CA GLY A 29 13.70 -4.43 -6.04
C GLY A 29 13.83 -4.08 -4.56
N ASP A 30 13.45 -4.95 -3.63
CA ASP A 30 13.57 -4.72 -2.18
C ASP A 30 14.86 -5.31 -1.60
N ALA A 31 15.32 -4.78 -0.47
CA ALA A 31 16.29 -5.47 0.37
C ALA A 31 15.74 -6.82 0.85
N TYR A 32 16.62 -7.78 1.13
CA TYR A 32 16.18 -9.10 1.58
C TYR A 32 15.73 -9.09 3.05
N ILE A 33 14.41 -9.15 3.24
CA ILE A 33 13.76 -9.37 4.53
C ILE A 33 13.04 -10.72 4.47
N ASP A 34 13.43 -11.65 5.34
CA ASP A 34 12.86 -12.99 5.38
C ASP A 34 11.69 -13.03 6.38
N HIS A 35 10.61 -12.33 6.01
CA HIS A 35 9.38 -12.22 6.80
C HIS A 35 8.17 -12.43 5.90
N HIS A 36 7.15 -13.16 6.38
CA HIS A 36 5.91 -13.48 5.64
C HIS A 36 5.00 -12.27 5.32
N SER A 37 5.51 -11.05 5.46
CA SER A 37 4.87 -9.81 4.99
C SER A 37 5.48 -9.34 3.65
N PHE A 38 6.51 -10.03 3.17
CA PHE A 38 7.24 -9.71 1.95
C PHE A 38 7.02 -10.80 0.90
N GLY A 39 6.58 -10.40 -0.29
CA GLY A 39 6.25 -11.34 -1.37
C GLY A 39 7.44 -12.22 -1.76
N THR A 40 8.63 -11.63 -1.86
CA THR A 40 9.87 -12.37 -2.15
C THR A 40 10.13 -13.49 -1.14
N ALA A 41 9.97 -13.23 0.15
CA ALA A 41 10.19 -14.23 1.21
C ALA A 41 9.15 -15.35 1.18
N ILE A 42 7.88 -15.02 0.95
CA ILE A 42 6.82 -16.03 0.81
C ILE A 42 7.13 -16.97 -0.34
N ILE A 43 7.41 -16.42 -1.53
CA ILE A 43 7.63 -17.23 -2.73
C ILE A 43 8.90 -18.06 -2.61
N SER A 44 9.96 -17.50 -2.04
CA SER A 44 11.22 -18.22 -1.85
C SER A 44 11.08 -19.37 -0.85
N ARG A 45 10.36 -19.17 0.26
CA ARG A 45 10.11 -20.21 1.28
C ARG A 45 9.13 -21.27 0.80
N VAL A 46 8.12 -20.90 0.01
CA VAL A 46 7.20 -21.87 -0.61
C VAL A 46 7.94 -22.79 -1.58
N LEU A 47 8.86 -22.25 -2.38
CA LEU A 47 9.71 -23.05 -3.26
C LEU A 47 10.70 -23.92 -2.48
N GLU A 48 11.32 -23.41 -1.40
CA GLU A 48 12.20 -24.21 -0.54
C GLU A 48 11.44 -25.37 0.14
N ASP A 49 10.22 -25.13 0.63
CA ASP A 49 9.33 -26.16 1.19
C ASP A 49 8.93 -27.22 0.15
N ALA A 50 8.77 -26.81 -1.11
CA ALA A 50 8.54 -27.72 -2.24
C ALA A 50 9.81 -28.50 -2.68
N GLY A 51 10.97 -28.25 -2.05
CA GLY A 51 12.21 -28.99 -2.29
C GLY A 51 13.18 -28.33 -3.26
N TYR A 52 12.94 -27.09 -3.67
CA TYR A 52 13.81 -26.37 -4.60
C TYR A 52 14.88 -25.54 -3.89
N LYS A 53 16.06 -25.44 -4.51
CA LYS A 53 17.17 -24.58 -4.08
C LYS A 53 16.95 -23.16 -4.59
N VAL A 54 16.73 -22.21 -3.69
CA VAL A 54 16.41 -20.82 -4.06
C VAL A 54 17.49 -19.88 -3.57
N GLY A 55 18.01 -19.05 -4.48
CA GLY A 55 18.87 -17.91 -4.16
C GLY A 55 18.14 -16.58 -4.38
N ILE A 56 18.60 -15.51 -3.73
CA ILE A 56 18.01 -14.17 -3.82
C ILE A 56 19.09 -13.15 -4.18
N ILE A 57 18.81 -12.33 -5.19
CA ILE A 57 19.60 -11.15 -5.55
C ILE A 57 18.74 -9.91 -5.22
N PRO A 58 18.93 -9.33 -4.02
CA PRO A 58 18.20 -8.13 -3.61
C PRO A 58 18.89 -6.87 -4.14
N GLN A 59 18.14 -5.97 -4.77
CA GLN A 59 18.61 -4.66 -5.21
C GLN A 59 19.91 -4.69 -6.04
N PRO A 60 19.98 -5.51 -7.11
CA PRO A 60 21.19 -5.55 -7.93
C PRO A 60 21.46 -4.18 -8.57
N ASP A 61 22.73 -3.81 -8.65
CA ASP A 61 23.15 -2.70 -9.50
C ASP A 61 22.86 -3.04 -10.98
N TRP A 62 21.99 -2.24 -11.61
CA TRP A 62 21.57 -2.43 -13.01
C TRP A 62 22.45 -1.70 -14.02
N HIS A 63 23.51 -1.04 -13.58
CA HIS A 63 24.48 -0.40 -14.47
C HIS A 63 25.46 -1.41 -15.10
N SER A 64 25.62 -2.60 -14.52
CA SER A 64 26.35 -3.73 -15.11
C SER A 64 25.56 -5.05 -15.00
N VAL A 65 26.11 -6.15 -15.51
CA VAL A 65 25.53 -7.50 -15.36
C VAL A 65 26.09 -8.25 -14.15
N ASP A 66 27.12 -7.73 -13.49
CA ASP A 66 27.92 -8.46 -12.50
C ASP A 66 27.06 -8.94 -11.32
N ASP A 67 26.18 -8.07 -10.83
CA ASP A 67 25.26 -8.37 -9.74
C ASP A 67 24.28 -9.51 -10.09
N PHE A 68 23.79 -9.53 -11.32
CA PHE A 68 22.90 -10.58 -11.83
C PHE A 68 23.63 -11.92 -12.00
N MET A 69 24.96 -11.91 -12.04
CA MET A 69 25.79 -13.09 -12.21
C MET A 69 26.35 -13.65 -10.90
N LYS A 70 26.16 -12.96 -9.76
CA LYS A 70 26.75 -13.32 -8.46
C LYS A 70 26.44 -14.75 -8.02
N LEU A 71 25.21 -15.23 -8.22
CA LEU A 71 24.79 -16.59 -7.86
C LEU A 71 24.96 -17.62 -9.00
N GLY A 72 25.42 -17.19 -10.18
CA GLY A 72 25.55 -18.05 -11.35
C GLY A 72 24.23 -18.31 -12.08
N ARG A 73 24.26 -19.27 -13.02
CA ARG A 73 23.10 -19.62 -13.84
C ARG A 73 22.15 -20.53 -13.05
N PRO A 74 20.87 -20.17 -12.85
CA PRO A 74 19.91 -21.06 -12.22
C PRO A 74 19.59 -22.24 -13.13
N ARG A 75 19.23 -23.39 -12.55
CA ARG A 75 18.86 -24.59 -13.31
C ARG A 75 17.52 -24.41 -14.03
N LEU A 76 16.53 -23.80 -13.37
CA LEU A 76 15.15 -23.73 -13.88
C LEU A 76 14.79 -22.34 -14.41
N ALA A 77 14.86 -21.29 -13.58
CA ALA A 77 14.49 -19.94 -14.00
C ALA A 77 15.04 -18.83 -13.11
N PHE A 78 15.12 -17.62 -13.67
CA PHE A 78 15.09 -16.39 -12.89
C PHE A 78 13.64 -15.99 -12.60
N LEU A 79 13.36 -15.60 -11.36
CA LEU A 79 12.07 -15.05 -10.93
C LEU A 79 12.28 -13.56 -10.61
N VAL A 80 11.51 -12.66 -11.20
CA VAL A 80 11.78 -11.21 -11.11
C VAL A 80 10.56 -10.45 -10.58
N ASN A 81 10.79 -9.55 -9.61
CA ASN A 81 9.76 -8.64 -9.10
C ASN A 81 10.31 -7.25 -8.75
N GLY A 82 9.45 -6.24 -8.78
CA GLY A 82 9.80 -4.85 -8.42
C GLY A 82 9.87 -4.55 -6.92
N GLY A 83 9.60 -5.55 -6.06
CA GLY A 83 9.41 -5.42 -4.61
C GLY A 83 7.94 -5.44 -4.18
N ASN A 84 7.70 -5.21 -2.88
CA ASN A 84 6.37 -5.12 -2.26
C ASN A 84 5.59 -3.87 -2.71
N MET A 85 6.30 -2.84 -3.15
CA MET A 85 5.72 -1.63 -3.71
C MET A 85 6.20 -1.43 -5.15
N ASP A 86 5.32 -0.88 -5.98
CA ASP A 86 5.67 -0.47 -7.33
C ASP A 86 6.89 0.47 -7.34
N SER A 87 7.85 0.22 -8.23
CA SER A 87 9.12 0.96 -8.24
C SER A 87 8.92 2.46 -8.48
N MET A 88 7.95 2.84 -9.30
CA MET A 88 7.66 4.25 -9.56
C MET A 88 6.95 4.90 -8.36
N VAL A 89 6.05 4.18 -7.69
CA VAL A 89 5.41 4.65 -6.44
C VAL A 89 6.43 4.83 -5.32
N ASN A 90 7.46 3.98 -5.31
CA ASN A 90 8.60 4.09 -4.41
C ASN A 90 9.43 5.35 -4.71
N HIS A 91 9.82 5.57 -5.96
CA HIS A 91 10.68 6.71 -6.29
C HIS A 91 9.99 8.06 -6.24
N TYR A 92 8.69 8.13 -6.57
CA TYR A 92 8.03 9.40 -6.79
C TYR A 92 6.73 9.54 -6.00
N THR A 93 6.51 10.78 -5.58
CA THR A 93 5.20 11.26 -5.15
C THR A 93 4.25 11.36 -6.34
N VAL A 94 2.95 11.40 -6.06
CA VAL A 94 1.88 11.63 -7.06
C VAL A 94 2.08 12.90 -7.90
N SER A 95 2.76 13.91 -7.38
CA SER A 95 3.11 15.13 -8.13
C SER A 95 4.39 15.00 -8.96
N LYS A 96 4.85 13.77 -9.21
CA LYS A 96 6.08 13.43 -9.94
C LYS A 96 7.36 14.02 -9.34
N ARG A 97 7.39 14.24 -8.03
CA ARG A 97 8.60 14.64 -7.30
C ARG A 97 9.29 13.42 -6.69
N PRO A 98 10.61 13.31 -6.76
CA PRO A 98 11.35 12.26 -6.07
C PRO A 98 11.05 12.25 -4.57
N ARG A 99 11.01 11.05 -3.98
CA ARG A 99 10.94 10.87 -2.53
C ARG A 99 12.31 11.07 -1.89
N GLU A 100 12.28 11.37 -0.60
CA GLU A 100 13.50 11.57 0.19
C GLU A 100 14.08 10.26 0.72
N LYS A 101 13.26 9.21 0.88
CA LYS A 101 13.65 7.92 1.47
C LYS A 101 12.90 6.75 0.83
N ASP A 102 13.60 5.63 0.66
CA ASP A 102 13.02 4.32 0.30
C ASP A 102 13.04 3.42 1.54
N LEU A 103 11.86 3.15 2.12
CA LEU A 103 11.74 2.37 3.36
C LEU A 103 12.14 0.90 3.20
N TYR A 104 12.26 0.41 1.98
CA TYR A 104 12.63 -0.97 1.64
C TYR A 104 14.12 -1.13 1.28
N THR A 105 14.90 -0.06 1.44
CA THR A 105 16.34 -0.01 1.14
C THR A 105 17.14 0.22 2.43
N PRO A 106 18.35 -0.37 2.58
CA PRO A 106 19.19 -0.15 3.76
C PRO A 106 19.47 1.33 4.01
N GLY A 107 19.30 1.77 5.26
CA GLY A 107 19.48 3.17 5.66
C GLY A 107 18.50 4.17 5.03
N GLY A 108 17.47 3.70 4.31
CA GLY A 108 16.51 4.55 3.60
C GLY A 108 17.04 5.18 2.31
N LYS A 109 18.16 4.67 1.76
CA LYS A 109 18.84 5.26 0.60
C LYS A 109 17.94 5.24 -0.65
N MET A 110 17.91 6.35 -1.38
CA MET A 110 17.24 6.41 -2.68
C MET A 110 18.13 5.89 -3.81
N GLY A 111 17.52 5.37 -4.87
CA GLY A 111 18.22 4.96 -6.10
C GLY A 111 18.94 3.61 -6.01
N ALA A 112 18.50 2.71 -5.12
CA ALA A 112 18.98 1.32 -5.05
C ALA A 112 18.23 0.36 -5.99
N ARG A 113 17.17 0.83 -6.65
CA ARG A 113 16.45 0.11 -7.71
C ARG A 113 16.19 1.07 -8.88
N PRO A 114 15.98 0.57 -10.12
CA PRO A 114 15.60 1.41 -11.26
C PRO A 114 14.10 1.69 -11.29
N ASP A 115 13.72 2.72 -12.05
CA ASP A 115 12.34 2.93 -12.50
C ASP A 115 11.88 1.73 -13.35
N ARG A 116 10.68 1.21 -13.07
CA ARG A 116 10.13 -0.01 -13.69
C ARG A 116 11.09 -1.19 -13.52
N ALA A 117 11.48 -1.43 -12.28
CA ALA A 117 12.50 -2.38 -11.88
C ALA A 117 12.36 -3.75 -12.56
N THR A 118 11.14 -4.30 -12.63
CA THR A 118 10.89 -5.60 -13.28
C THR A 118 11.37 -5.64 -14.73
N ILE A 119 11.12 -4.59 -15.52
CA ILE A 119 11.53 -4.52 -16.93
C ILE A 119 13.06 -4.45 -17.04
N VAL A 120 13.68 -3.57 -16.26
CA VAL A 120 15.12 -3.34 -16.31
C VAL A 120 15.89 -4.60 -15.88
N TYR A 121 15.43 -5.27 -14.83
CA TYR A 121 16.05 -6.50 -14.34
C TYR A 121 15.91 -7.66 -15.34
N CYS A 122 14.76 -7.80 -16.00
CA CYS A 122 14.62 -8.80 -17.07
C CYS A 122 15.62 -8.55 -18.21
N ASN A 123 15.77 -7.28 -18.65
CA ASN A 123 16.72 -6.93 -19.70
C ASN A 123 18.17 -7.25 -19.30
N LYS A 124 18.56 -6.97 -18.05
CA LYS A 124 19.90 -7.29 -17.54
C LYS A 124 20.17 -8.79 -17.44
N ILE A 125 19.16 -9.57 -17.05
CA ILE A 125 19.25 -11.04 -17.06
C ILE A 125 19.43 -11.56 -18.49
N ARG A 126 18.70 -11.01 -19.47
CA ARG A 126 18.83 -11.38 -20.88
C ARG A 126 20.21 -11.02 -21.44
N GLU A 127 20.75 -9.86 -21.06
CA GLU A 127 22.12 -9.46 -21.40
C GLU A 127 23.15 -10.47 -20.87
N ALA A 128 23.01 -10.92 -19.62
CA ALA A 128 23.93 -11.86 -18.98
C ALA A 128 23.81 -13.31 -19.48
N TYR A 129 22.58 -13.80 -19.70
CA TYR A 129 22.30 -15.24 -19.85
C TYR A 129 21.59 -15.64 -21.15
N LYS A 130 21.24 -14.69 -22.00
CA LYS A 130 20.56 -14.88 -23.29
C LYS A 130 19.28 -15.72 -23.15
N ASN A 131 19.34 -16.98 -23.60
CA ASN A 131 18.23 -17.93 -23.61
C ASN A 131 18.14 -18.62 -22.25
N ILE A 132 17.50 -17.95 -21.30
CA ILE A 132 17.14 -18.50 -19.99
C ILE A 132 15.68 -18.23 -19.68
N ASN A 133 15.01 -19.11 -18.95
CA ASN A 133 13.65 -18.84 -18.51
C ASN A 133 13.63 -17.64 -17.54
N VAL A 134 12.81 -16.64 -17.86
CA VAL A 134 12.56 -15.47 -17.01
C VAL A 134 11.06 -15.42 -16.71
N VAL A 135 10.70 -15.54 -15.43
CA VAL A 135 9.33 -15.46 -14.96
C VAL A 135 9.17 -14.22 -14.10
N ILE A 136 8.13 -13.42 -14.36
CA ILE A 136 7.88 -12.16 -13.63
C ILE A 136 6.64 -12.27 -12.74
N GLY A 137 6.64 -11.55 -11.62
CA GLY A 137 5.52 -11.55 -10.69
C GLY A 137 5.52 -10.35 -9.73
N GLY A 138 4.69 -10.46 -8.68
CA GLY A 138 4.52 -9.40 -7.69
C GLY A 138 3.54 -8.31 -8.13
N VAL A 139 3.41 -7.26 -7.30
CA VAL A 139 2.41 -6.20 -7.48
C VAL A 139 2.66 -5.42 -8.78
N GLU A 140 3.92 -5.07 -9.08
CA GLU A 140 4.26 -4.30 -10.27
C GLU A 140 3.87 -5.01 -11.57
N ALA A 141 4.12 -6.32 -11.67
CA ALA A 141 3.76 -7.12 -12.84
C ALA A 141 2.26 -7.44 -12.89
N SER A 142 1.69 -7.87 -11.76
CA SER A 142 0.27 -8.26 -11.67
C SER A 142 -0.67 -7.17 -12.18
N LEU A 143 -0.43 -5.91 -11.79
CA LEU A 143 -1.29 -4.78 -12.14
C LEU A 143 -1.14 -4.32 -13.60
N ARG A 144 -0.18 -4.89 -14.34
CA ARG A 144 0.21 -4.50 -15.72
C ARG A 144 0.18 -5.65 -16.72
N ARG A 145 -0.55 -6.73 -16.40
CA ARG A 145 -0.63 -7.95 -17.25
C ARG A 145 -1.27 -7.74 -18.63
N MET A 146 -2.07 -6.69 -18.79
CA MET A 146 -2.64 -6.25 -20.08
C MET A 146 -2.18 -4.81 -20.40
N ALA A 147 -2.57 -4.27 -21.57
CA ALA A 147 -2.40 -2.86 -21.89
C ALA A 147 -3.00 -1.97 -20.78
N HIS A 148 -2.22 -1.00 -20.31
CA HIS A 148 -2.57 -0.19 -19.15
C HIS A 148 -2.08 1.24 -19.31
N TYR A 149 -2.82 2.18 -18.73
CA TYR A 149 -2.39 3.57 -18.61
C TYR A 149 -1.24 3.70 -17.61
N ASP A 150 -0.15 4.31 -18.06
CA ASP A 150 1.01 4.65 -17.25
C ASP A 150 0.99 6.15 -16.93
N TYR A 151 0.69 6.48 -15.68
CA TYR A 151 0.60 7.87 -15.20
C TYR A 151 1.89 8.68 -15.40
N TRP A 152 3.04 7.99 -15.36
CA TRP A 152 4.35 8.61 -15.46
C TRP A 152 4.63 9.12 -16.86
N GLY A 153 4.50 8.22 -17.85
CA GLY A 153 4.67 8.53 -19.26
C GLY A 153 3.44 9.15 -19.92
N ASP A 154 2.33 9.27 -19.19
CA ASP A 154 1.03 9.75 -19.68
C ASP A 154 0.61 9.07 -21.01
N ASN A 155 0.77 7.75 -21.08
CA ASN A 155 0.47 6.97 -22.27
C ASN A 155 -0.05 5.56 -21.90
N VAL A 156 -0.60 4.86 -22.88
CA VAL A 156 -0.99 3.45 -22.74
C VAL A 156 0.20 2.58 -23.15
N ARG A 157 0.71 1.80 -22.20
CA ARG A 157 1.80 0.85 -22.41
C ARG A 157 1.27 -0.51 -22.84
N ASN A 158 2.17 -1.36 -23.33
CA ASN A 158 1.85 -2.77 -23.54
C ASN A 158 1.64 -3.49 -22.18
N SER A 159 1.28 -4.76 -22.24
CA SER A 159 1.51 -5.66 -21.12
C SER A 159 2.97 -5.59 -20.71
N ILE A 160 3.24 -5.60 -19.41
CA ILE A 160 4.60 -5.68 -18.88
C ILE A 160 5.33 -6.95 -19.34
N LEU A 161 4.60 -8.02 -19.67
CA LEU A 161 5.18 -9.24 -20.24
C LEU A 161 5.87 -8.95 -21.59
N ILE A 162 5.23 -8.13 -22.44
CA ILE A 162 5.80 -7.69 -23.72
C ILE A 162 6.97 -6.73 -23.48
N ASP A 163 6.78 -5.73 -22.61
CA ASP A 163 7.81 -4.70 -22.38
C ASP A 163 9.08 -5.25 -21.72
N SER A 164 8.99 -6.34 -20.95
CA SER A 164 10.13 -6.96 -20.23
C SER A 164 10.82 -8.09 -21.00
N GLY A 165 10.17 -8.66 -22.02
CA GLY A 165 10.68 -9.86 -22.71
C GLY A 165 10.77 -11.10 -21.81
N ALA A 166 10.01 -11.14 -20.71
CA ALA A 166 9.86 -12.32 -19.88
C ALA A 166 9.05 -13.40 -20.61
N ASP A 167 9.24 -14.66 -20.21
CA ASP A 167 8.62 -15.82 -20.86
C ASP A 167 7.23 -16.12 -20.27
N LEU A 168 7.03 -15.80 -18.99
CA LEU A 168 5.79 -16.05 -18.26
C LEU A 168 5.59 -14.97 -17.18
N LEU A 169 4.35 -14.54 -16.97
CA LEU A 169 3.96 -13.68 -15.85
C LEU A 169 3.02 -14.46 -14.94
N ILE A 170 3.28 -14.44 -13.63
CA ILE A 170 2.37 -14.99 -12.62
C ILE A 170 1.75 -13.84 -11.83
N TYR A 171 0.42 -13.75 -11.79
CA TYR A 171 -0.30 -12.65 -11.16
C TYR A 171 -1.11 -13.07 -9.95
N GLY A 172 -1.28 -12.10 -9.04
CA GLY A 172 -2.02 -12.27 -7.79
C GLY A 172 -1.18 -12.88 -6.68
N MET A 173 -1.83 -13.61 -5.77
CA MET A 173 -1.14 -14.39 -4.73
C MET A 173 -0.68 -15.70 -5.36
N SER A 174 0.63 -15.88 -5.52
CA SER A 174 1.20 -16.86 -6.46
C SER A 174 1.74 -18.14 -5.82
N GLU A 175 1.39 -18.44 -4.58
CA GLU A 175 1.95 -19.58 -3.84
C GLU A 175 1.65 -20.95 -4.48
N LYS A 176 0.43 -21.15 -5.02
CA LYS A 176 0.10 -22.40 -5.74
C LYS A 176 0.74 -22.42 -7.13
N GLN A 177 0.54 -21.33 -7.86
CA GLN A 177 0.98 -21.18 -9.24
C GLN A 177 2.49 -21.37 -9.36
N ILE A 178 3.28 -20.83 -8.43
CA ILE A 178 4.74 -20.94 -8.52
C ILE A 178 5.23 -22.37 -8.33
N VAL A 179 4.57 -23.18 -7.49
CA VAL A 179 4.92 -24.60 -7.32
C VAL A 179 4.55 -25.39 -8.57
N GLU A 180 3.38 -25.15 -9.15
CA GLU A 180 2.97 -25.80 -10.40
C GLU A 180 3.90 -25.44 -11.57
N VAL A 181 4.25 -24.15 -11.71
CA VAL A 181 5.25 -23.68 -12.68
C VAL A 181 6.61 -24.32 -12.42
N ALA A 182 7.04 -24.43 -11.15
CA ALA A 182 8.31 -25.04 -10.82
C ALA A 182 8.36 -26.53 -11.17
N ASN A 183 7.28 -27.26 -10.93
CA ASN A 183 7.15 -28.66 -11.33
C ASN A 183 7.23 -28.81 -12.85
N ALA A 184 6.48 -28.00 -13.61
CA ALA A 184 6.54 -28.05 -15.07
C ALA A 184 7.93 -27.69 -15.63
N LEU A 185 8.61 -26.68 -15.07
CA LEU A 185 10.00 -26.38 -15.45
C LEU A 185 10.93 -27.56 -15.15
N ASN A 186 10.73 -28.22 -14.00
CA ASN A 186 11.53 -29.36 -13.58
C ASN A 186 11.28 -30.60 -14.47
N ASP A 187 10.08 -30.74 -15.02
CA ASP A 187 9.71 -31.77 -16.00
C ASP A 187 10.23 -31.47 -17.42
N GLY A 188 10.91 -30.33 -17.60
CA GLY A 188 11.60 -29.97 -18.84
C GLY A 188 10.83 -29.02 -19.76
N PHE A 189 9.69 -28.47 -19.34
CA PHE A 189 8.99 -27.44 -20.10
C PHE A 189 9.76 -26.12 -20.06
N GLU A 190 9.78 -25.38 -21.18
CA GLU A 190 10.19 -23.97 -21.17
C GLU A 190 9.06 -23.10 -20.61
N ALA A 191 9.40 -22.01 -19.90
CA ALA A 191 8.41 -21.15 -19.23
C ALA A 191 7.30 -20.64 -20.17
N LYS A 192 7.65 -20.26 -21.41
CA LYS A 192 6.71 -19.76 -22.42
C LYS A 192 5.64 -20.80 -22.88
N TYR A 193 5.87 -22.08 -22.59
CA TYR A 193 4.95 -23.17 -22.92
C TYR A 193 4.12 -23.65 -21.71
N ILE A 194 4.34 -23.09 -20.52
CA ILE A 194 3.53 -23.37 -19.33
C ILE A 194 2.24 -22.53 -19.40
N ARG A 195 1.30 -23.01 -20.20
CA ARG A 195 0.07 -22.28 -20.58
C ARG A 195 -1.19 -22.74 -19.85
N HIS A 196 -1.12 -23.84 -19.09
CA HIS A 196 -2.27 -24.45 -18.41
C HIS A 196 -2.53 -23.93 -17.00
N VAL A 197 -1.54 -23.26 -16.39
CA VAL A 197 -1.60 -22.84 -14.98
C VAL A 197 -2.48 -21.60 -14.85
N ASN A 198 -3.48 -21.64 -13.97
CA ASN A 198 -4.30 -20.48 -13.66
C ASN A 198 -3.46 -19.38 -13.00
N GLY A 199 -3.91 -18.13 -13.08
CA GLY A 199 -3.16 -17.00 -12.53
C GLY A 199 -1.87 -16.69 -13.30
N THR A 200 -1.72 -17.17 -14.54
CA THR A 200 -0.57 -16.87 -15.41
C THR A 200 -0.95 -16.08 -16.65
N THR A 201 0.04 -15.42 -17.25
CA THR A 201 -0.08 -14.70 -18.51
C THR A 201 1.12 -15.04 -19.40
N TYR A 202 0.84 -15.36 -20.65
CA TYR A 202 1.82 -15.79 -21.65
C TYR A 202 1.52 -15.14 -23.02
N THR A 203 2.40 -15.34 -24.00
CA THR A 203 2.20 -14.86 -25.37
C THR A 203 2.03 -16.00 -26.37
N ILE A 204 1.23 -15.76 -27.40
CA ILE A 204 1.04 -16.64 -28.56
C ILE A 204 1.13 -15.82 -29.85
N ASP A 205 1.34 -16.51 -30.98
CA ASP A 205 1.43 -15.88 -32.29
C ASP A 205 0.08 -15.94 -33.04
N SER A 206 -0.71 -17.01 -32.85
CA SER A 206 -2.08 -17.14 -33.41
C SER A 206 -3.13 -17.48 -32.35
N LEU A 207 -4.35 -16.98 -32.55
CA LEU A 207 -5.51 -17.33 -31.72
C LEU A 207 -5.86 -18.82 -31.78
N ASP A 208 -5.47 -19.52 -32.85
CA ASP A 208 -5.69 -20.97 -33.02
C ASP A 208 -4.91 -21.81 -31.98
N GLU A 209 -3.92 -21.21 -31.29
CA GLU A 209 -3.19 -21.86 -30.20
C GLU A 209 -3.96 -21.89 -28.87
N ILE A 210 -5.13 -21.23 -28.79
CA ILE A 210 -5.92 -21.16 -27.56
C ILE A 210 -6.89 -22.33 -27.47
N TYR A 211 -6.77 -23.08 -26.38
CA TYR A 211 -7.72 -24.12 -26.02
C TYR A 211 -8.72 -23.57 -24.99
N GLY A 212 -10.01 -23.56 -25.33
CA GLY A 212 -11.09 -23.18 -24.44
C GLY A 212 -11.68 -21.78 -24.67
N ASP A 213 -12.63 -21.43 -23.82
CA ASP A 213 -13.39 -20.17 -23.89
C ASP A 213 -12.54 -18.96 -23.46
N TYR A 214 -12.52 -17.92 -24.27
CA TYR A 214 -11.86 -16.66 -23.94
C TYR A 214 -12.70 -15.42 -24.26
N LYS A 215 -12.31 -14.30 -23.68
CA LYS A 215 -12.79 -12.96 -24.03
C LYS A 215 -11.68 -12.20 -24.76
N LEU A 216 -11.94 -11.81 -26.00
CA LEU A 216 -11.05 -10.94 -26.75
C LEU A 216 -11.27 -9.48 -26.33
N LEU A 217 -10.22 -8.82 -25.87
CA LEU A 217 -10.22 -7.41 -25.53
C LEU A 217 -9.89 -6.57 -26.76
N PRO A 218 -10.33 -5.30 -26.82
CA PRO A 218 -9.78 -4.33 -27.75
C PRO A 218 -8.25 -4.36 -27.73
N SER A 219 -7.65 -4.36 -28.91
CA SER A 219 -6.20 -4.46 -29.08
C SER A 219 -5.46 -3.30 -28.43
N LYS A 220 -4.15 -3.49 -28.17
CA LYS A 220 -3.27 -2.42 -27.68
C LYS A 220 -3.36 -1.16 -28.56
N ASN A 221 -3.43 -1.33 -29.88
CA ASN A 221 -3.52 -0.22 -30.83
C ASN A 221 -4.84 0.56 -30.69
N GLU A 222 -5.96 -0.15 -30.54
CA GLU A 222 -7.28 0.46 -30.34
C GLU A 222 -7.36 1.21 -29.01
N VAL A 223 -6.97 0.58 -27.90
CA VAL A 223 -7.03 1.22 -26.57
C VAL A 223 -6.06 2.40 -26.42
N THR A 224 -5.04 2.49 -27.27
CA THR A 224 -4.13 3.65 -27.31
C THR A 224 -4.80 4.85 -28.00
N LYS A 225 -5.67 4.60 -28.99
CA LYS A 225 -6.29 5.63 -29.84
C LYS A 225 -7.67 6.05 -29.37
N ASP A 226 -8.38 5.17 -28.67
CA ASP A 226 -9.76 5.38 -28.26
C ASP A 226 -9.97 5.06 -26.76
N LYS A 227 -10.41 6.08 -26.02
CA LYS A 227 -10.71 6.00 -24.58
C LYS A 227 -11.94 5.14 -24.27
N MET A 228 -12.93 5.06 -25.17
CA MET A 228 -14.06 4.16 -25.03
C MET A 228 -13.61 2.70 -25.16
N LYS A 229 -12.71 2.40 -26.12
CA LYS A 229 -12.08 1.08 -26.23
C LYS A 229 -11.21 0.74 -25.02
N TYR A 230 -10.48 1.71 -24.48
CA TYR A 230 -9.77 1.51 -23.22
C TYR A 230 -10.73 1.17 -22.07
N ALA A 231 -11.84 1.92 -21.93
CA ALA A 231 -12.85 1.66 -20.91
C ALA A 231 -13.50 0.28 -21.07
N GLU A 232 -13.83 -0.11 -22.30
CA GLU A 232 -14.34 -1.45 -22.65
C GLU A 232 -13.36 -2.56 -22.23
N ALA A 233 -12.09 -2.44 -22.63
CA ALA A 233 -11.04 -3.39 -22.27
C ALA A 233 -10.85 -3.50 -20.76
N PHE A 234 -10.88 -2.37 -20.04
CA PHE A 234 -10.78 -2.35 -18.58
C PHE A 234 -12.00 -3.00 -17.92
N LYS A 235 -13.22 -2.71 -18.40
CA LYS A 235 -14.45 -3.31 -17.88
C LYS A 235 -14.40 -4.83 -17.95
N ILE A 236 -13.99 -5.38 -19.10
CA ILE A 236 -13.84 -6.83 -19.29
C ILE A 236 -12.84 -7.38 -18.26
N GLN A 237 -11.64 -6.78 -18.14
CA GLN A 237 -10.65 -7.22 -17.14
C GLN A 237 -11.18 -7.20 -15.71
N TYR A 238 -11.86 -6.12 -15.34
CA TYR A 238 -12.39 -5.91 -14.00
C TYR A 238 -13.51 -6.90 -13.68
N GLU A 239 -14.40 -7.13 -14.65
CA GLU A 239 -15.47 -8.09 -14.52
C GLU A 239 -14.95 -9.52 -14.47
N GLU A 240 -13.95 -9.90 -15.25
CA GLU A 240 -13.44 -11.29 -15.27
C GLU A 240 -12.39 -11.58 -14.19
N GLN A 241 -12.08 -10.62 -13.30
CA GLN A 241 -11.19 -10.81 -12.14
C GLN A 241 -11.88 -11.58 -11.00
N ASP A 242 -12.20 -12.84 -11.26
CA ASP A 242 -12.75 -13.78 -10.28
C ASP A 242 -12.34 -15.22 -10.64
N PRO A 243 -11.83 -16.02 -9.70
CA PRO A 243 -11.31 -17.36 -9.98
C PRO A 243 -12.41 -18.41 -10.24
N VAL A 244 -13.66 -18.15 -9.86
CA VAL A 244 -14.77 -19.11 -10.03
C VAL A 244 -15.53 -18.86 -11.33
N ARG A 245 -15.83 -17.60 -11.63
CA ARG A 245 -16.67 -17.22 -12.79
C ARG A 245 -15.91 -16.53 -13.93
N GLY A 246 -14.67 -16.11 -13.68
CA GLY A 246 -13.87 -15.39 -14.66
C GLY A 246 -13.58 -16.27 -15.88
N LYS A 247 -13.31 -15.62 -17.01
CA LYS A 247 -12.84 -16.28 -18.22
C LYS A 247 -11.42 -15.86 -18.57
N MET A 248 -10.75 -16.67 -19.39
CA MET A 248 -9.47 -16.32 -19.99
C MET A 248 -9.61 -15.04 -20.82
N LEU A 249 -8.61 -14.17 -20.74
CA LEU A 249 -8.59 -12.88 -21.41
C LEU A 249 -7.49 -12.85 -22.45
N VAL A 250 -7.78 -12.30 -23.63
CA VAL A 250 -6.83 -12.24 -24.75
C VAL A 250 -6.79 -10.83 -25.31
N GLN A 251 -5.59 -10.27 -25.51
CA GLN A 251 -5.43 -8.95 -26.11
C GLN A 251 -4.32 -8.96 -27.15
N LYS A 252 -4.58 -8.38 -28.33
CA LYS A 252 -3.56 -8.25 -29.38
C LYS A 252 -2.57 -7.13 -29.05
N HIS A 253 -1.27 -7.43 -29.12
CA HIS A 253 -0.15 -6.52 -28.91
C HIS A 253 0.82 -6.63 -30.10
N GLY A 254 0.66 -5.73 -31.09
CA GLY A 254 1.43 -5.82 -32.33
C GLY A 254 1.08 -7.11 -33.09
N ASP A 255 2.09 -7.92 -33.36
CA ASP A 255 1.97 -9.19 -34.09
C ASP A 255 1.65 -10.39 -33.18
N LYS A 256 1.64 -10.19 -31.86
CA LYS A 256 1.37 -11.24 -30.87
C LYS A 256 0.07 -11.03 -30.12
N TYR A 257 -0.38 -12.07 -29.44
CA TYR A 257 -1.46 -11.98 -28.45
C TYR A 257 -0.91 -12.26 -27.06
N VAL A 258 -1.34 -11.43 -26.10
CA VAL A 258 -1.15 -11.69 -24.68
C VAL A 258 -2.39 -12.42 -24.18
N VAL A 259 -2.19 -13.61 -23.62
CA VAL A 259 -3.23 -14.43 -23.02
C VAL A 259 -3.05 -14.42 -21.51
N CYS A 260 -4.09 -14.05 -20.79
CA CYS A 260 -4.17 -14.08 -19.34
C CYS A 260 -5.17 -15.16 -18.93
N ASN A 261 -4.67 -16.24 -18.33
CA ASN A 261 -5.49 -17.31 -17.79
C ASN A 261 -6.40 -16.78 -16.67
N THR A 262 -7.44 -17.53 -16.34
CA THR A 262 -8.34 -17.24 -15.23
C THR A 262 -7.57 -17.12 -13.91
N PRO A 263 -7.99 -16.26 -12.97
CA PRO A 263 -7.30 -16.14 -11.69
C PRO A 263 -7.25 -17.47 -10.94
N GLU A 264 -6.16 -17.72 -10.23
CA GLU A 264 -6.04 -18.91 -9.37
C GLU A 264 -7.00 -18.82 -8.17
N MET A 265 -7.50 -19.97 -7.73
CA MET A 265 -8.29 -20.07 -6.52
C MET A 265 -7.45 -19.67 -5.30
N PRO A 266 -7.93 -18.78 -4.43
CA PRO A 266 -7.24 -18.42 -3.21
C PRO A 266 -6.96 -19.67 -2.36
N LEU A 267 -5.88 -19.60 -1.58
CA LEU A 267 -5.52 -20.66 -0.64
C LEU A 267 -6.70 -20.99 0.30
N THR A 268 -6.86 -22.27 0.61
CA THR A 268 -7.69 -22.68 1.74
C THR A 268 -7.09 -22.15 3.04
N ARG A 269 -7.85 -22.23 4.14
CA ARG A 269 -7.36 -21.80 5.45
C ARG A 269 -6.12 -22.61 5.86
N GLU A 270 -6.13 -23.92 5.62
CA GLU A 270 -5.04 -24.83 5.98
C GLU A 270 -3.78 -24.54 5.15
N GLU A 271 -3.94 -24.31 3.85
CA GLU A 271 -2.84 -23.91 2.96
C GLU A 271 -2.25 -22.56 3.37
N LEU A 272 -3.11 -21.59 3.71
CA LEU A 272 -2.68 -20.28 4.19
C LEU A 272 -1.92 -20.42 5.52
N ASP A 273 -2.42 -21.21 6.47
CA ASP A 273 -1.74 -21.47 7.74
C ASP A 273 -0.37 -22.11 7.52
N LYS A 274 -0.26 -23.08 6.60
CA LYS A 274 1.02 -23.69 6.22
C LYS A 274 2.02 -22.66 5.71
N VAL A 275 1.61 -21.76 4.81
CA VAL A 275 2.48 -20.71 4.25
C VAL A 275 3.03 -19.78 5.34
N TYR A 276 2.21 -19.41 6.32
CA TYR A 276 2.65 -18.54 7.42
C TYR A 276 3.48 -19.28 8.50
N ALA A 277 3.39 -20.61 8.55
CA ALA A 277 4.17 -21.44 9.47
C ALA A 277 5.56 -21.87 8.91
N LEU A 278 5.89 -21.49 7.67
CA LEU A 278 7.21 -21.76 7.09
C LEU A 278 8.34 -21.11 7.92
N PRO A 279 9.58 -21.61 7.86
CA PRO A 279 10.67 -21.22 8.76
C PRO A 279 11.30 -19.85 8.40
N TYR A 280 10.52 -18.78 8.50
CA TYR A 280 11.00 -17.41 8.34
C TYR A 280 11.91 -17.01 9.51
N THR A 281 13.00 -16.30 9.22
CA THR A 281 13.83 -15.70 10.28
C THR A 281 13.12 -14.53 10.97
N LYS A 282 12.16 -13.90 10.28
CA LYS A 282 11.44 -12.68 10.68
C LYS A 282 12.35 -11.48 10.90
N GLU A 283 13.53 -11.50 10.29
CA GLU A 283 14.54 -10.44 10.37
C GLU A 283 15.00 -10.05 8.95
N CYS A 284 15.67 -8.90 8.83
CA CYS A 284 16.40 -8.55 7.62
C CYS A 284 17.76 -9.27 7.58
N HIS A 285 18.32 -9.47 6.39
CA HIS A 285 19.63 -10.12 6.28
C HIS A 285 20.71 -9.32 7.05
N PRO A 286 21.62 -9.96 7.82
CA PRO A 286 22.58 -9.27 8.69
C PRO A 286 23.56 -8.32 7.97
N ILE A 287 23.69 -8.45 6.65
CA ILE A 287 24.48 -7.50 5.83
C ILE A 287 23.97 -6.07 5.92
N TYR A 288 22.73 -5.87 6.38
CA TYR A 288 22.10 -4.56 6.52
C TYR A 288 22.32 -3.94 7.89
N ASP A 289 22.92 -4.66 8.85
CA ASP A 289 23.13 -4.18 10.23
C ASP A 289 24.02 -2.93 10.27
N GLU A 290 25.06 -2.88 9.43
CA GLU A 290 25.96 -1.72 9.32
C GLU A 290 25.25 -0.46 8.77
N PHE A 291 24.10 -0.63 8.11
CA PHE A 291 23.28 0.46 7.57
C PHE A 291 22.10 0.83 8.49
N GLY A 292 22.01 0.23 9.69
CA GLY A 292 20.92 0.46 10.63
C GLY A 292 19.64 -0.31 10.30
N GLY A 293 19.74 -1.39 9.51
CA GLY A 293 18.61 -2.25 9.14
C GLY A 293 17.70 -1.67 8.05
N ILE A 294 16.50 -2.23 7.95
CA ILE A 294 15.48 -1.84 6.95
C ILE A 294 14.21 -1.34 7.64
N ALA A 295 13.84 -0.08 7.41
CA ALA A 295 12.70 0.56 8.08
C ALA A 295 11.36 -0.16 7.85
N ALA A 296 11.17 -0.80 6.69
CA ALA A 296 9.95 -1.56 6.40
C ALA A 296 9.73 -2.75 7.35
N LEU A 297 10.79 -3.33 7.94
CA LEU A 297 10.66 -4.42 8.92
C LEU A 297 10.03 -3.93 10.22
N GLU A 298 10.39 -2.73 10.70
CA GLU A 298 9.90 -2.17 11.97
C GLU A 298 8.37 -2.05 12.02
N GLU A 299 7.73 -1.77 10.88
CA GLU A 299 6.28 -1.66 10.77
C GLU A 299 5.57 -3.02 10.94
N VAL A 300 6.24 -4.13 10.58
CA VAL A 300 5.62 -5.45 10.52
C VAL A 300 6.13 -6.45 11.55
N LYS A 301 7.28 -6.20 12.18
CA LYS A 301 7.97 -7.14 13.08
C LYS A 301 7.11 -7.72 14.20
N PHE A 302 6.24 -6.89 14.80
CA PHE A 302 5.31 -7.30 15.87
C PHE A 302 3.85 -7.25 15.43
N SER A 303 3.61 -7.38 14.12
CA SER A 303 2.29 -7.30 13.51
C SER A 303 1.94 -8.66 12.91
N ILE A 304 0.68 -9.07 13.08
CA ILE A 304 0.17 -10.36 12.61
C ILE A 304 -0.80 -10.12 11.47
N VAL A 305 -0.54 -10.74 10.32
CA VAL A 305 -1.50 -10.78 9.21
C VAL A 305 -2.52 -11.89 9.49
N SER A 306 -3.78 -11.50 9.68
CA SER A 306 -4.88 -12.40 10.03
C SER A 306 -5.71 -12.86 8.82
N SER A 307 -5.70 -12.09 7.73
CA SER A 307 -6.46 -12.37 6.51
C SER A 307 -5.87 -11.71 5.26
N ARG A 308 -6.28 -12.21 4.09
CA ARG A 308 -6.03 -11.66 2.75
C ARG A 308 -7.34 -11.47 1.98
N GLY A 309 -7.30 -10.68 0.93
CA GLY A 309 -8.46 -10.32 0.11
C GLY A 309 -9.34 -9.23 0.74
N CYS A 310 -10.19 -8.61 -0.07
CA CYS A 310 -11.09 -7.55 0.41
C CYS A 310 -12.36 -7.44 -0.43
N PHE A 311 -13.53 -7.78 0.12
CA PHE A 311 -14.81 -7.55 -0.58
C PHE A 311 -15.26 -6.08 -0.54
N GLY A 312 -14.50 -5.21 0.13
CA GLY A 312 -14.77 -3.79 0.22
C GLY A 312 -14.63 -3.06 -1.12
N ASN A 313 -13.74 -3.55 -1.99
CA ASN A 313 -13.64 -3.22 -3.42
C ASN A 313 -13.74 -1.72 -3.77
N CYS A 314 -13.04 -0.88 -3.00
CA CYS A 314 -12.92 0.55 -3.27
C CYS A 314 -12.27 0.77 -4.66
N SER A 315 -12.83 1.67 -5.46
CA SER A 315 -12.44 1.85 -6.87
C SER A 315 -10.98 2.28 -7.08
N PHE A 316 -10.32 2.83 -6.06
CA PHE A 316 -8.94 3.34 -6.11
C PHE A 316 -7.94 2.34 -5.51
N CYS A 317 -8.40 1.21 -4.99
CA CYS A 317 -7.57 0.23 -4.30
C CYS A 317 -7.23 -0.94 -5.22
N ALA A 318 -5.95 -1.29 -5.30
CA ALA A 318 -5.48 -2.41 -6.12
C ALA A 318 -5.64 -3.79 -5.46
N ILE A 319 -6.02 -3.85 -4.16
CA ILE A 319 -6.11 -5.10 -3.40
C ILE A 319 -7.05 -6.09 -4.09
N THR A 320 -8.21 -5.66 -4.59
CA THR A 320 -9.15 -6.59 -5.21
C THR A 320 -8.67 -7.13 -6.54
N PHE A 321 -7.90 -6.33 -7.28
CA PHE A 321 -7.31 -6.75 -8.55
C PHE A 321 -6.09 -7.67 -8.36
N HIS A 322 -5.39 -7.55 -7.22
CA HIS A 322 -4.22 -8.37 -6.89
C HIS A 322 -4.56 -9.60 -6.01
N GLN A 323 -5.22 -9.41 -4.86
CA GLN A 323 -5.56 -10.49 -3.93
C GLN A 323 -6.97 -11.08 -4.13
N GLY A 324 -7.84 -10.41 -4.88
CA GLY A 324 -9.22 -10.85 -5.08
C GLY A 324 -10.22 -10.28 -4.05
N ARG A 325 -11.51 -10.52 -4.33
CA ARG A 325 -12.64 -10.06 -3.52
C ARG A 325 -13.07 -11.07 -2.44
N ALA A 326 -12.66 -12.32 -2.55
CA ALA A 326 -12.91 -13.32 -1.52
C ALA A 326 -11.90 -13.09 -0.39
N VAL A 327 -12.36 -13.14 0.86
CA VAL A 327 -11.49 -13.00 2.03
C VAL A 327 -11.09 -14.39 2.52
N GLN A 328 -9.79 -14.62 2.68
CA GLN A 328 -9.23 -15.83 3.28
C GLN A 328 -8.63 -15.45 4.63
N SER A 329 -9.01 -16.16 5.68
CA SER A 329 -8.47 -15.94 7.02
C SER A 329 -7.68 -17.15 7.49
N ARG A 330 -6.56 -16.87 8.16
CA ARG A 330 -5.80 -17.86 8.92
C ARG A 330 -6.62 -18.40 10.08
N SER A 331 -6.36 -19.64 10.49
CA SER A 331 -6.99 -20.19 11.68
C SER A 331 -6.59 -19.41 12.94
N GLU A 332 -7.42 -19.55 13.97
CA GLU A 332 -7.11 -19.00 15.27
C GLU A 332 -5.82 -19.62 15.85
N ALA A 333 -5.61 -20.92 15.66
CA ALA A 333 -4.42 -21.63 16.14
C ALA A 333 -3.15 -21.06 15.49
N SER A 334 -3.10 -20.96 14.16
CA SER A 334 -1.95 -20.40 13.44
C SER A 334 -1.59 -18.98 13.92
N ILE A 335 -2.59 -18.15 14.18
CA ILE A 335 -2.36 -16.78 14.67
C ILE A 335 -1.86 -16.79 16.12
N LEU A 336 -2.41 -17.64 16.98
CA LEU A 336 -1.97 -17.73 18.37
C LEU A 336 -0.55 -18.27 18.48
N ASP A 337 -0.18 -19.24 17.64
CA ASP A 337 1.18 -19.78 17.58
C ASP A 337 2.18 -18.68 17.18
N GLU A 338 1.88 -17.92 16.12
CA GLU A 338 2.72 -16.77 15.72
C GLU A 338 2.78 -15.70 16.82
N ALA A 339 1.66 -15.42 17.51
CA ALA A 339 1.66 -14.48 18.62
C ALA A 339 2.57 -14.95 19.78
N VAL A 340 2.57 -16.25 20.08
CA VAL A 340 3.48 -16.85 21.07
C VAL A 340 4.94 -16.75 20.61
N GLU A 341 5.24 -17.03 19.34
CA GLU A 341 6.58 -16.85 18.77
C GLU A 341 7.06 -15.40 18.92
N ILE A 342 6.22 -14.42 18.58
CA ILE A 342 6.51 -12.99 18.75
C ILE A 342 6.85 -12.68 20.21
N THR A 343 6.18 -13.30 21.18
CA THR A 343 6.48 -13.08 22.60
C THR A 343 7.86 -13.56 23.07
N ASN A 344 8.54 -14.37 22.24
CA ASN A 344 9.87 -14.89 22.50
C ASN A 344 10.98 -14.11 21.76
N LEU A 345 10.63 -13.12 20.94
CA LEU A 345 11.60 -12.21 20.32
C LEU A 345 12.26 -11.32 21.39
N LYS A 346 13.57 -11.10 21.28
CA LYS A 346 14.41 -10.44 22.30
C LYS A 346 13.97 -9.00 22.61
N ASP A 347 13.45 -8.31 21.60
CA ASP A 347 13.03 -6.92 21.63
C ASP A 347 11.54 -6.73 21.92
N PHE A 348 10.75 -7.81 22.05
CA PHE A 348 9.33 -7.73 22.35
C PHE A 348 9.04 -7.09 23.72
N LYS A 349 8.26 -6.01 23.73
CA LYS A 349 7.94 -5.25 24.96
C LYS A 349 6.53 -5.49 25.52
N GLY A 350 5.83 -6.48 24.96
CA GLY A 350 4.46 -6.84 25.34
C GLY A 350 3.37 -6.23 24.46
N TYR A 351 3.70 -5.68 23.30
CA TYR A 351 2.74 -5.04 22.41
C TYR A 351 2.70 -5.74 21.06
N ILE A 352 1.59 -6.40 20.75
CA ILE A 352 1.29 -6.77 19.37
C ILE A 352 0.81 -5.50 18.67
N HIS A 353 1.60 -5.03 17.70
CA HIS A 353 1.43 -3.74 17.04
C HIS A 353 0.18 -3.70 16.17
N ASP A 354 -0.15 -4.81 15.53
CA ASP A 354 -1.34 -4.95 14.71
C ASP A 354 -1.76 -6.42 14.64
N VAL A 355 -3.06 -6.66 14.62
CA VAL A 355 -3.65 -7.94 14.20
C VAL A 355 -4.57 -7.57 13.05
N GLY A 356 -4.13 -7.79 11.82
CA GLY A 356 -4.64 -7.03 10.69
C GLY A 356 -4.75 -7.82 9.40
N GLY A 357 -4.77 -7.08 8.30
CA GLY A 357 -4.99 -7.59 6.95
C GLY A 357 -5.38 -6.41 6.05
N PRO A 358 -5.67 -6.64 4.75
CA PRO A 358 -6.12 -5.58 3.85
C PRO A 358 -7.31 -4.78 4.40
N THR A 359 -8.18 -5.46 5.16
CA THR A 359 -9.19 -4.84 6.01
C THR A 359 -9.31 -5.68 7.29
N ALA A 360 -8.88 -5.13 8.42
CA ALA A 360 -8.66 -5.92 9.64
C ALA A 360 -9.93 -6.63 10.15
N ASN A 361 -11.10 -5.99 10.01
CA ASN A 361 -12.37 -6.55 10.46
C ASN A 361 -13.04 -7.50 9.46
N PHE A 362 -12.34 -7.94 8.40
CA PHE A 362 -12.82 -8.98 7.50
C PHE A 362 -12.11 -10.31 7.76
N ARG A 363 -12.89 -11.35 8.06
CA ARG A 363 -12.38 -12.72 8.26
C ARG A 363 -13.08 -13.78 7.43
N LYS A 364 -14.23 -13.47 6.84
CA LYS A 364 -15.07 -14.41 6.09
C LYS A 364 -15.39 -13.83 4.71
N PRO A 365 -15.74 -14.68 3.73
CA PRO A 365 -16.37 -14.23 2.50
C PRO A 365 -17.59 -13.32 2.79
N ALA A 366 -17.89 -12.41 1.87
CA ALA A 366 -18.96 -11.43 2.07
C ALA A 366 -20.34 -12.09 2.27
N CYS A 367 -20.58 -13.22 1.59
CA CYS A 367 -21.83 -13.97 1.68
C CYS A 367 -21.60 -15.45 1.33
N LYS A 368 -22.57 -16.30 1.66
CA LYS A 368 -22.51 -17.76 1.36
C LYS A 368 -22.36 -18.06 -0.14
N THR A 369 -22.95 -17.22 -0.99
CA THR A 369 -22.97 -17.38 -2.45
C THR A 369 -21.59 -17.14 -3.09
N GLN A 370 -20.72 -16.36 -2.45
CA GLN A 370 -19.39 -16.07 -2.98
C GLN A 370 -18.53 -17.34 -3.14
N LEU A 371 -18.79 -18.35 -2.33
CA LEU A 371 -18.08 -19.62 -2.35
C LEU A 371 -18.53 -20.55 -3.49
N THR A 372 -19.70 -20.34 -4.08
CA THR A 372 -20.26 -21.26 -5.09
C THR A 372 -20.21 -20.69 -6.50
N ILE A 373 -20.50 -19.41 -6.68
CA ILE A 373 -20.57 -18.78 -8.01
C ILE A 373 -19.63 -17.57 -8.16
N GLY A 374 -18.71 -17.39 -7.21
CA GLY A 374 -17.79 -16.26 -7.17
C GLY A 374 -18.42 -14.96 -6.68
N ALA A 375 -17.62 -13.88 -6.68
CA ALA A 375 -18.09 -12.55 -6.31
C ALA A 375 -19.02 -11.97 -7.39
N CYS A 376 -20.07 -11.24 -7.01
CA CYS A 376 -20.99 -10.63 -7.97
C CYS A 376 -20.27 -9.78 -9.02
N LYS A 377 -20.55 -10.01 -10.30
CA LYS A 377 -19.91 -9.33 -11.44
C LYS A 377 -19.98 -7.80 -11.38
N SER A 378 -21.16 -7.24 -11.13
CA SER A 378 -21.38 -5.78 -11.12
C SER A 378 -21.79 -5.19 -9.76
N LYS A 379 -22.09 -6.03 -8.76
CA LYS A 379 -22.59 -5.55 -7.45
C LYS A 379 -21.45 -5.37 -6.46
N GLN A 380 -21.46 -4.24 -5.76
CA GLN A 380 -20.61 -3.97 -4.61
C GLN A 380 -21.27 -4.47 -3.32
N CYS A 381 -20.45 -4.96 -2.38
CA CYS A 381 -20.97 -5.57 -1.15
C CYS A 381 -21.45 -4.53 -0.11
N LEU A 382 -20.80 -3.36 -0.08
CA LEU A 382 -21.00 -2.34 0.95
C LEU A 382 -21.57 -1.01 0.44
N THR A 383 -21.53 -0.76 -0.88
CA THR A 383 -21.87 0.53 -1.49
C THR A 383 -22.96 0.35 -2.56
N PRO A 384 -23.95 1.26 -2.69
CA PRO A 384 -24.18 2.48 -1.90
C PRO A 384 -24.72 2.21 -0.49
N LYS A 385 -25.28 1.01 -0.25
CA LYS A 385 -25.66 0.50 1.07
C LYS A 385 -25.19 -0.95 1.19
N PRO A 386 -24.99 -1.46 2.41
CA PRO A 386 -24.68 -2.87 2.62
C PRO A 386 -25.69 -3.80 1.94
N CYS A 387 -25.18 -4.79 1.21
CA CYS A 387 -26.00 -5.79 0.53
C CYS A 387 -26.83 -6.59 1.53
N LYS A 388 -28.08 -6.92 1.20
CA LYS A 388 -28.96 -7.74 2.06
C LYS A 388 -28.42 -9.15 2.36
N ASN A 389 -27.55 -9.67 1.50
CA ASN A 389 -26.92 -10.98 1.66
C ASN A 389 -25.56 -10.89 2.38
N LEU A 390 -25.08 -9.68 2.69
CA LEU A 390 -23.82 -9.48 3.40
C LEU A 390 -23.93 -10.09 4.80
N ILE A 391 -23.00 -10.97 5.12
CA ILE A 391 -22.87 -11.50 6.48
C ILE A 391 -22.06 -10.50 7.26
N VAL A 392 -22.69 -9.86 8.25
CA VAL A 392 -22.02 -8.96 9.18
C VAL A 392 -21.81 -9.68 10.50
N ASP A 393 -20.57 -10.04 10.76
CA ASP A 393 -20.15 -10.79 11.94
C ASP A 393 -18.70 -10.46 12.30
N HIS A 394 -18.49 -9.97 13.53
CA HIS A 394 -17.17 -9.68 14.11
C HIS A 394 -16.79 -10.66 15.24
N SER A 395 -17.62 -11.66 15.55
CA SER A 395 -17.46 -12.54 16.71
C SER A 395 -16.14 -13.32 16.71
N GLU A 396 -15.77 -13.92 15.57
CA GLU A 396 -14.52 -14.67 15.41
C GLU A 396 -13.31 -13.77 15.63
N TYR A 397 -13.33 -12.57 15.03
CA TYR A 397 -12.22 -11.62 15.16
C TYR A 397 -12.07 -11.10 16.58
N LEU A 398 -13.18 -10.76 17.24
CA LEU A 398 -13.17 -10.36 18.65
C LEU A 398 -12.67 -11.49 19.57
N GLY A 399 -13.11 -12.73 19.32
CA GLY A 399 -12.66 -13.90 20.06
C GLY A 399 -11.15 -14.10 19.98
N LEU A 400 -10.59 -13.97 18.77
CA LEU A 400 -9.16 -14.00 18.52
C LEU A 400 -8.41 -12.90 19.29
N LEU A 401 -8.86 -11.65 19.17
CA LEU A 401 -8.25 -10.50 19.86
C LEU A 401 -8.25 -10.67 21.40
N ARG A 402 -9.33 -11.22 21.96
CA ARG A 402 -9.43 -11.57 23.39
C ARG A 402 -8.43 -12.66 23.78
N LYS A 403 -8.21 -13.67 22.94
CA LYS A 403 -7.25 -14.76 23.20
C LYS A 403 -5.81 -14.27 23.13
N ILE A 404 -5.44 -13.48 22.12
CA ILE A 404 -4.11 -12.87 22.01
C ILE A 404 -3.80 -12.02 23.25
N ARG A 405 -4.77 -11.21 23.71
CA ARG A 405 -4.62 -10.37 24.91
C ARG A 405 -4.38 -11.17 26.20
N LYS A 406 -4.79 -12.44 26.25
CA LYS A 406 -4.61 -13.32 27.41
C LYS A 406 -3.30 -14.11 27.37
N LEU A 407 -2.53 -14.05 26.28
CA LEU A 407 -1.26 -14.76 26.18
C LEU A 407 -0.25 -14.21 27.19
N PRO A 408 0.60 -15.06 27.80
CA PRO A 408 1.70 -14.61 28.64
C PRO A 408 2.59 -13.59 27.91
N LYS A 409 3.15 -12.64 28.66
CA LYS A 409 3.99 -11.53 28.16
C LYS A 409 3.26 -10.48 27.29
N VAL A 410 2.05 -10.75 26.79
CA VAL A 410 1.25 -9.75 26.04
C VAL A 410 0.56 -8.80 27.01
N LYS A 411 0.85 -7.49 26.88
CA LYS A 411 0.20 -6.40 27.61
C LYS A 411 -0.99 -5.84 26.84
N LYS A 412 -0.84 -5.66 25.52
CA LYS A 412 -1.88 -5.18 24.61
C LYS A 412 -1.71 -5.80 23.22
N ALA A 413 -2.84 -5.96 22.54
CA ALA A 413 -2.89 -6.24 21.11
C ALA A 413 -3.70 -5.14 20.45
N PHE A 414 -3.13 -4.48 19.45
CA PHE A 414 -3.77 -3.35 18.78
C PHE A 414 -4.31 -3.73 17.40
N VAL A 415 -5.20 -2.90 16.89
CA VAL A 415 -5.66 -2.93 15.50
C VAL A 415 -5.31 -1.58 14.88
N ARG A 416 -4.22 -1.55 14.13
CA ARG A 416 -3.69 -0.39 13.40
C ARG A 416 -3.98 -0.46 11.91
N SER A 417 -4.23 -1.66 11.38
CA SER A 417 -4.73 -1.87 10.02
C SER A 417 -6.08 -1.18 9.79
N GLY A 418 -6.35 -0.82 8.53
CA GLY A 418 -7.58 -0.15 8.14
C GLY A 418 -8.84 -0.97 8.47
N LEU A 419 -9.83 -0.30 9.05
CA LEU A 419 -11.14 -0.87 9.37
C LEU A 419 -12.23 -0.25 8.47
N ARG A 420 -13.19 -1.07 8.08
CA ARG A 420 -14.40 -0.58 7.38
C ARG A 420 -15.44 -0.16 8.40
N TYR A 421 -15.53 1.15 8.66
CA TYR A 421 -16.47 1.75 9.61
C TYR A 421 -17.92 1.44 9.26
N ASP A 422 -18.26 1.39 7.98
CA ASP A 422 -19.60 1.06 7.48
C ASP A 422 -19.98 -0.41 7.71
N TYR A 423 -19.01 -1.33 7.68
CA TYR A 423 -19.24 -2.71 8.11
C TYR A 423 -19.43 -2.81 9.63
N ILE A 424 -18.68 -2.02 10.41
CA ILE A 424 -18.88 -1.91 11.87
C ILE A 424 -20.27 -1.35 12.18
N MET A 425 -20.71 -0.32 11.45
CA MET A 425 -22.02 0.31 11.65
C MET A 425 -23.18 -0.55 11.15
N ALA A 426 -22.92 -1.51 10.26
CA ALA A 426 -23.89 -2.50 9.82
C ALA A 426 -24.06 -3.66 10.81
N ASP A 427 -23.16 -3.81 11.79
CA ASP A 427 -23.26 -4.85 12.81
C ASP A 427 -24.32 -4.46 13.84
N LYS A 428 -25.25 -5.38 14.11
CA LYS A 428 -26.28 -5.21 15.13
C LYS A 428 -25.72 -5.42 16.55
N ASN A 429 -24.56 -6.07 16.65
CA ASN A 429 -23.90 -6.34 17.92
C ASN A 429 -22.78 -5.32 18.20
N ASP A 430 -23.05 -4.42 19.13
CA ASP A 430 -22.12 -3.35 19.52
C ASP A 430 -20.89 -3.84 20.30
N THR A 431 -20.86 -5.12 20.72
CA THR A 431 -19.79 -5.69 21.56
C THR A 431 -18.42 -5.50 20.90
N PHE A 432 -18.31 -5.77 19.59
CA PHE A 432 -17.04 -5.59 18.88
C PHE A 432 -16.56 -4.15 18.94
N PHE A 433 -17.42 -3.17 18.60
CA PHE A 433 -17.00 -1.78 18.55
C PHE A 433 -16.64 -1.26 19.94
N ARG A 434 -17.42 -1.64 20.97
CA ARG A 434 -17.12 -1.28 22.36
C ARG A 434 -15.75 -1.82 22.79
N GLU A 435 -15.46 -3.10 22.57
CA GLU A 435 -14.18 -3.69 22.96
C GLU A 435 -12.99 -3.24 22.09
N LEU A 436 -13.22 -2.92 20.83
CA LEU A 436 -12.21 -2.30 19.97
C LEU A 436 -11.69 -1.01 20.63
N VAL A 437 -12.59 -0.11 21.02
CA VAL A 437 -12.26 1.15 21.71
C VAL A 437 -11.66 0.87 23.11
N GLU A 438 -12.23 -0.09 23.82
CA GLU A 438 -11.81 -0.44 25.19
C GLU A 438 -10.41 -1.07 25.27
N HIS A 439 -9.97 -1.81 24.25
CA HIS A 439 -8.76 -2.62 24.38
C HIS A 439 -7.76 -2.52 23.24
N HIS A 440 -8.21 -2.17 22.03
CA HIS A 440 -7.44 -2.42 20.80
C HIS A 440 -7.06 -1.15 20.04
N VAL A 441 -7.41 0.03 20.55
CA VAL A 441 -6.97 1.34 20.03
C VAL A 441 -5.82 1.90 20.87
N SER A 442 -4.67 2.15 20.24
CA SER A 442 -3.44 2.67 20.89
C SER A 442 -3.42 4.20 21.03
N GLY A 443 -4.57 4.81 21.31
CA GLY A 443 -4.77 6.26 21.38
C GLY A 443 -5.34 6.87 20.10
N GLN A 444 -4.94 6.37 18.93
CA GLN A 444 -5.46 6.81 17.63
C GLN A 444 -6.09 5.65 16.88
N LEU A 445 -7.30 5.85 16.38
CA LEU A 445 -7.99 4.91 15.50
C LEU A 445 -7.98 5.45 14.07
N LYS A 446 -7.24 4.77 13.21
CA LYS A 446 -7.13 5.06 11.79
C LYS A 446 -8.38 4.56 11.07
N VAL A 447 -9.07 5.46 10.37
CA VAL A 447 -10.28 5.14 9.60
C VAL A 447 -10.20 5.85 8.26
N ALA A 448 -10.69 5.22 7.21
CA ALA A 448 -10.64 5.74 5.86
C ALA A 448 -12.05 6.12 5.35
N PRO A 449 -12.61 7.29 5.70
CA PRO A 449 -13.78 7.83 5.02
C PRO A 449 -13.44 8.28 3.58
N GLU A 450 -12.19 8.67 3.33
CA GLU A 450 -11.62 9.13 2.04
C GLU A 450 -12.18 10.47 1.54
N HIS A 451 -13.48 10.68 1.67
CA HIS A 451 -14.16 11.93 1.31
C HIS A 451 -15.48 12.08 2.10
N VAL A 452 -16.20 13.19 1.90
CA VAL A 452 -17.55 13.41 2.45
C VAL A 452 -18.61 13.69 1.38
N ALA A 453 -18.21 14.35 0.29
CA ALA A 453 -19.11 14.64 -0.82
C ALA A 453 -19.65 13.37 -1.48
N ALA A 454 -20.97 13.29 -1.62
CA ALA A 454 -21.66 12.11 -2.15
C ALA A 454 -21.25 11.76 -3.58
N ASN A 455 -21.01 12.77 -4.42
CA ASN A 455 -20.57 12.60 -5.81
C ASN A 455 -19.21 11.89 -5.88
N THR A 456 -18.21 12.37 -5.13
CA THR A 456 -16.89 11.74 -5.07
C THR A 456 -16.95 10.33 -4.46
N LEU A 457 -17.71 10.15 -3.37
CA LEU A 457 -17.85 8.84 -2.72
C LEU A 457 -18.52 7.79 -3.62
N LYS A 458 -19.45 8.20 -4.50
CA LYS A 458 -20.05 7.34 -5.55
C LYS A 458 -18.95 6.71 -6.41
N TYR A 459 -18.03 7.51 -6.94
CA TYR A 459 -16.95 7.02 -7.81
C TYR A 459 -15.85 6.29 -7.03
N MET A 460 -15.61 6.63 -5.76
CA MET A 460 -14.71 5.88 -4.89
C MET A 460 -15.23 4.48 -4.50
N GLY A 461 -16.53 4.23 -4.63
CA GLY A 461 -17.15 3.00 -4.14
C GLY A 461 -17.29 2.99 -2.62
N LYS A 462 -17.56 4.14 -2.01
CA LYS A 462 -17.66 4.33 -0.55
C LYS A 462 -19.06 4.84 -0.16
N PRO A 463 -19.53 4.56 1.07
CA PRO A 463 -20.85 5.01 1.50
C PRO A 463 -20.83 6.53 1.78
N ALA A 464 -21.86 7.22 1.27
CA ALA A 464 -22.11 8.64 1.53
C ALA A 464 -23.12 8.85 2.68
N GLY A 465 -23.41 10.13 2.98
CA GLY A 465 -24.36 10.51 4.01
C GLY A 465 -23.79 10.43 5.43
N ASP A 466 -24.64 10.15 6.40
CA ASP A 466 -24.32 10.27 7.83
C ASP A 466 -23.58 9.06 8.45
N THR A 467 -23.23 8.05 7.65
CA THR A 467 -22.64 6.80 8.16
C THR A 467 -21.34 7.05 8.93
N TYR A 468 -20.48 7.93 8.41
CA TYR A 468 -19.22 8.27 9.08
C TYR A 468 -19.46 9.14 10.33
N ASP A 469 -20.42 10.06 10.29
CA ASP A 469 -20.76 10.88 11.46
C ASP A 469 -21.34 10.04 12.60
N LYS A 470 -22.26 9.11 12.29
CA LYS A 470 -22.77 8.13 13.27
C LYS A 470 -21.65 7.29 13.87
N PHE A 471 -20.68 6.87 13.06
CA PHE A 471 -19.49 6.17 13.55
C PHE A 471 -18.68 7.06 14.51
N ARG A 472 -18.42 8.32 14.16
CA ARG A 472 -17.69 9.29 15.00
C ARG A 472 -18.41 9.52 16.32
N GLU A 473 -19.71 9.80 16.28
CA GLU A 473 -20.54 10.01 17.46
C GLU A 473 -20.49 8.81 18.40
N LYS A 474 -20.66 7.60 17.85
CA LYS A 474 -20.58 6.35 18.62
C LYS A 474 -19.19 6.13 19.22
N PHE A 475 -18.12 6.39 18.46
CA PHE A 475 -16.73 6.31 18.96
C PHE A 475 -16.49 7.24 20.15
N PHE A 476 -16.88 8.51 20.04
CA PHE A 476 -16.67 9.50 21.12
C PHE A 476 -17.60 9.24 22.31
N LYS A 477 -18.82 8.74 22.08
CA LYS A 477 -19.72 8.31 23.16
C LYS A 477 -19.11 7.16 23.97
N ILE A 478 -18.58 6.14 23.30
CA ILE A 478 -17.91 5.00 23.97
C ILE A 478 -16.66 5.49 24.70
N ASN A 479 -15.83 6.34 24.09
CA ASN A 479 -14.65 6.91 24.76
C ASN A 479 -15.01 7.66 26.05
N LYS A 480 -16.04 8.51 26.00
CA LYS A 480 -16.53 9.24 27.18
C LYS A 480 -17.02 8.28 28.28
N GLN A 481 -17.74 7.23 27.91
CA GLN A 481 -18.20 6.20 28.87
C GLN A 481 -17.05 5.42 29.51
N LEU A 482 -15.97 5.18 28.75
CA LEU A 482 -14.79 4.45 29.22
C LEU A 482 -13.74 5.36 29.90
N GLY A 483 -13.99 6.68 29.97
CA GLY A 483 -13.02 7.64 30.53
C GLY A 483 -11.71 7.72 29.74
N LYS A 484 -11.76 7.52 28.42
CA LYS A 484 -10.58 7.48 27.54
C LYS A 484 -10.46 8.71 26.66
N GLU A 485 -9.22 9.15 26.45
CA GLU A 485 -8.86 10.16 25.49
C GLU A 485 -8.25 9.49 24.25
N GLN A 486 -9.09 9.20 23.26
CA GLN A 486 -8.68 8.65 21.98
C GLN A 486 -9.20 9.50 20.82
N TYR A 487 -8.51 9.44 19.70
CA TYR A 487 -8.78 10.30 18.55
C TYR A 487 -8.96 9.48 17.27
N LEU A 488 -9.80 10.00 16.37
CA LEU A 488 -9.93 9.46 15.02
C LEU A 488 -8.93 10.16 14.11
N ILE A 489 -8.21 9.37 13.33
CA ILE A 489 -7.32 9.85 12.26
C ILE A 489 -7.97 9.45 10.93
N PRO A 490 -8.76 10.34 10.31
CA PRO A 490 -9.34 10.08 9.00
C PRO A 490 -8.28 10.15 7.90
N TYR A 491 -8.24 9.12 7.06
CA TYR A 491 -7.58 9.21 5.76
C TYR A 491 -8.52 9.88 4.78
N LEU A 492 -8.06 11.02 4.26
CA LEU A 492 -8.78 11.87 3.32
C LEU A 492 -7.97 12.00 2.04
N MET A 493 -8.67 11.95 0.91
CA MET A 493 -8.10 11.97 -0.42
C MET A 493 -8.60 13.18 -1.22
N SER A 494 -7.68 13.96 -1.77
CA SER A 494 -7.98 15.03 -2.74
C SER A 494 -7.85 14.52 -4.17
N SER A 495 -8.45 15.26 -5.11
CA SER A 495 -8.25 15.11 -6.56
C SER A 495 -8.59 13.72 -7.14
N HIS A 496 -9.52 13.00 -6.50
CA HIS A 496 -10.06 11.75 -7.04
C HIS A 496 -11.01 12.03 -8.22
N PRO A 497 -11.17 11.13 -9.21
CA PRO A 497 -12.24 11.23 -10.21
C PRO A 497 -13.62 11.51 -9.61
N GLY A 498 -14.27 12.59 -10.03
CA GLY A 498 -15.52 13.07 -9.46
C GLY A 498 -15.35 13.96 -8.22
N SER A 499 -14.15 14.45 -7.93
CA SER A 499 -13.87 15.51 -6.96
C SER A 499 -13.52 16.79 -7.71
N GLY A 500 -14.47 17.72 -7.83
CA GLY A 500 -14.23 19.08 -8.29
C GLY A 500 -13.90 20.03 -7.14
N LEU A 501 -13.84 21.33 -7.43
CA LEU A 501 -13.63 22.34 -6.38
C LEU A 501 -14.78 22.39 -5.38
N ASN A 502 -16.02 22.19 -5.81
CA ASN A 502 -17.18 22.21 -4.92
C ASN A 502 -17.13 21.07 -3.90
N GLU A 503 -16.82 19.85 -4.34
CA GLU A 503 -16.65 18.70 -3.44
C GLU A 503 -15.46 18.89 -2.48
N ALA A 504 -14.35 19.47 -2.95
CA ALA A 504 -13.21 19.79 -2.10
C ALA A 504 -13.54 20.87 -1.06
N ILE A 505 -14.37 21.87 -1.42
CA ILE A 505 -14.87 22.88 -0.50
C ILE A 505 -15.80 22.24 0.53
N GLU A 506 -16.72 21.36 0.11
CA GLU A 506 -17.59 20.61 1.04
C GLU A 506 -16.77 19.84 2.08
N LEU A 507 -15.68 19.19 1.65
CA LEU A 507 -14.76 18.53 2.56
C LEU A 507 -14.04 19.53 3.49
N ALA A 508 -13.62 20.70 3.00
CA ALA A 508 -13.01 21.73 3.84
C ALA A 508 -13.99 22.30 4.89
N GLU A 509 -15.26 22.50 4.51
CA GLU A 509 -16.33 22.91 5.42
C GLU A 509 -16.61 21.86 6.49
N TYR A 510 -16.61 20.58 6.10
CA TYR A 510 -16.71 19.46 7.04
C TYR A 510 -15.54 19.45 8.03
N LEU A 511 -14.31 19.65 7.56
CA LEU A 511 -13.12 19.73 8.43
C LEU A 511 -13.21 20.90 9.42
N ARG A 512 -13.68 22.07 8.96
CA ARG A 512 -13.98 23.24 9.82
C ARG A 512 -14.98 22.87 10.91
N ASP A 513 -16.12 22.31 10.54
CA ASP A 513 -17.24 22.05 11.45
C ASP A 513 -16.92 20.92 12.44
N THR A 514 -16.13 19.93 12.01
CA THR A 514 -15.63 18.85 12.87
C THR A 514 -14.38 19.22 13.68
N LYS A 515 -13.87 20.44 13.49
CA LYS A 515 -12.66 20.98 14.14
C LYS A 515 -11.43 20.11 13.94
N TYR A 516 -11.37 19.38 12.83
CA TYR A 516 -10.23 18.54 12.47
C TYR A 516 -9.37 19.23 11.42
N GLN A 517 -8.04 19.13 11.56
CA GLN A 517 -7.10 19.69 10.61
C GLN A 517 -6.08 18.61 10.23
N PRO A 518 -6.15 18.04 9.01
CA PRO A 518 -5.22 17.01 8.60
C PRO A 518 -3.80 17.56 8.44
N GLU A 519 -2.83 16.90 9.08
CA GLU A 519 -1.40 17.15 8.86
C GLU A 519 -0.93 16.58 7.52
N GLN A 520 -1.48 15.42 7.15
CA GLN A 520 -1.20 14.75 5.89
C GLN A 520 -2.47 14.66 5.07
N VAL A 521 -2.36 15.04 3.80
CA VAL A 521 -3.41 14.89 2.79
C VAL A 521 -2.87 13.98 1.72
N GLN A 522 -3.61 12.94 1.37
CA GLN A 522 -3.28 12.09 0.25
C GLN A 522 -3.90 12.67 -1.01
N ASP A 523 -3.13 12.82 -2.07
CA ASP A 523 -3.68 13.15 -3.39
C ASP A 523 -3.90 11.84 -4.15
N PHE A 524 -4.97 11.77 -4.96
CA PHE A 524 -5.28 10.55 -5.69
C PHE A 524 -4.15 10.16 -6.65
N TYR A 525 -3.69 8.92 -6.50
CA TYR A 525 -2.59 8.34 -7.24
C TYR A 525 -3.11 7.37 -8.29
N PRO A 526 -2.98 7.66 -9.61
CA PRO A 526 -3.46 6.79 -10.66
C PRO A 526 -2.56 5.55 -10.82
N THR A 527 -2.77 4.54 -9.97
CA THR A 527 -2.05 3.27 -10.03
C THR A 527 -2.70 2.30 -11.03
N PRO A 528 -1.92 1.54 -11.83
CA PRO A 528 -2.48 0.57 -12.78
C PRO A 528 -3.40 -0.46 -12.13
N GLY A 529 -4.35 -1.00 -12.90
CA GLY A 529 -5.27 -2.04 -12.43
C GLY A 529 -6.41 -1.56 -11.53
N THR A 530 -6.60 -0.25 -11.34
CA THR A 530 -7.73 0.29 -10.55
C THR A 530 -8.78 0.98 -11.42
N LEU A 531 -10.05 0.89 -11.00
CA LEU A 531 -11.19 1.52 -11.68
C LEU A 531 -11.06 3.05 -11.70
N SER A 532 -10.49 3.63 -10.63
CA SER A 532 -10.25 5.08 -10.54
C SER A 532 -9.18 5.54 -11.53
N THR A 533 -8.15 4.73 -11.78
CA THR A 533 -7.15 5.06 -12.82
C THR A 533 -7.75 5.00 -14.21
N ALA A 534 -8.61 4.02 -14.48
CA ALA A 534 -9.35 3.97 -15.75
C ALA A 534 -10.20 5.23 -15.93
N MET A 535 -10.99 5.62 -14.92
CA MET A 535 -11.75 6.87 -14.93
C MET A 535 -10.85 8.10 -15.14
N PHE A 536 -9.73 8.18 -14.42
CA PHE A 536 -8.77 9.28 -14.54
C PHE A 536 -8.25 9.47 -15.97
N TYR A 537 -7.93 8.37 -16.65
CA TYR A 537 -7.43 8.40 -18.01
C TYR A 537 -8.55 8.75 -19.02
N THR A 538 -9.66 8.01 -18.97
CA THR A 538 -10.71 8.08 -19.98
C THR A 538 -11.67 9.25 -19.80
N GLY A 539 -11.90 9.70 -18.56
CA GLY A 539 -13.00 10.60 -18.21
C GLY A 539 -14.36 9.92 -18.21
N ILE A 540 -14.39 8.58 -18.21
CA ILE A 540 -15.60 7.77 -18.30
C ILE A 540 -15.54 6.71 -17.20
N ASN A 541 -16.66 6.44 -16.52
CA ASN A 541 -16.80 5.28 -15.66
C ASN A 541 -16.97 4.02 -16.52
N PRO A 542 -15.98 3.11 -16.59
CA PRO A 542 -16.06 1.92 -17.44
C PRO A 542 -17.25 1.00 -17.14
N ILE A 543 -17.80 1.04 -15.93
CA ILE A 543 -18.91 0.16 -15.53
C ILE A 543 -20.24 0.72 -16.02
N THR A 544 -20.48 2.02 -15.81
CA THR A 544 -21.78 2.66 -16.08
C THR A 544 -21.83 3.36 -17.43
N GLY A 545 -20.68 3.72 -18.01
CA GLY A 545 -20.59 4.55 -19.22
C GLY A 545 -20.78 6.05 -18.97
N GLU A 546 -21.03 6.47 -17.72
CA GLU A 546 -21.20 7.88 -17.37
C GLU A 546 -19.88 8.67 -17.52
N GLU A 547 -19.97 9.91 -17.99
CA GLU A 547 -18.85 10.84 -17.95
C GLU A 547 -18.48 11.21 -16.50
N VAL A 548 -17.19 11.36 -16.23
CA VAL A 548 -16.65 11.64 -14.91
C VAL A 548 -15.70 12.82 -14.99
N TYR A 549 -15.94 13.82 -14.15
CA TYR A 549 -15.04 14.96 -14.01
C TYR A 549 -13.68 14.53 -13.45
N ILE A 550 -12.58 14.89 -14.13
CA ILE A 550 -11.22 14.52 -13.70
C ILE A 550 -10.40 15.79 -13.38
N PRO A 551 -9.93 15.95 -12.14
CA PRO A 551 -9.02 17.03 -11.77
C PRO A 551 -7.62 16.76 -12.33
N LYS A 552 -7.33 17.30 -13.53
CA LYS A 552 -6.07 17.03 -14.26
C LYS A 552 -5.00 18.09 -14.06
N THR A 553 -5.39 19.35 -13.89
CA THR A 553 -4.42 20.44 -13.85
C THR A 553 -3.67 20.46 -12.51
N ARG A 554 -2.37 20.77 -12.56
CA ARG A 554 -1.54 20.90 -11.36
C ARG A 554 -2.08 21.98 -10.42
N GLU A 555 -2.62 23.05 -10.98
CA GLU A 555 -3.22 24.16 -10.23
C GLU A 555 -4.45 23.69 -9.44
N GLU A 556 -5.40 23.03 -10.10
CA GLU A 556 -6.61 22.55 -9.44
C GLU A 556 -6.32 21.50 -8.37
N LYS A 557 -5.42 20.54 -8.65
CA LYS A 557 -4.98 19.57 -7.63
C LYS A 557 -4.35 20.27 -6.42
N ALA A 558 -3.55 21.31 -6.66
CA ALA A 558 -2.96 22.10 -5.59
C ALA A 558 -4.03 22.89 -4.80
N MET A 559 -5.05 23.43 -5.47
CA MET A 559 -6.20 24.09 -4.83
C MET A 559 -6.98 23.11 -3.94
N GLN A 560 -7.35 21.93 -4.44
CA GLN A 560 -8.05 20.92 -3.65
C GLN A 560 -7.24 20.50 -2.43
N ARG A 561 -5.95 20.18 -2.61
CA ARG A 561 -5.06 19.86 -1.49
C ARG A 561 -4.97 20.99 -0.47
N ALA A 562 -4.85 22.24 -0.94
CA ALA A 562 -4.77 23.43 -0.11
C ALA A 562 -6.05 23.65 0.72
N LEU A 563 -7.22 23.36 0.14
CA LEU A 563 -8.52 23.42 0.83
C LEU A 563 -8.58 22.48 2.04
N LEU A 564 -8.04 21.26 1.96
CA LEU A 564 -7.98 20.36 3.13
C LEU A 564 -7.03 20.88 4.22
N GLN A 565 -6.08 21.75 3.84
CA GLN A 565 -5.11 22.38 4.73
C GLN A 565 -5.31 23.89 4.85
N PHE A 566 -6.58 24.35 4.85
CA PHE A 566 -6.93 25.76 4.71
C PHE A 566 -6.35 26.68 5.81
N LYS A 567 -6.10 26.14 7.02
CA LYS A 567 -5.47 26.91 8.12
C LYS A 567 -3.98 27.17 7.92
N ASN A 568 -3.32 26.44 7.01
CA ASN A 568 -1.89 26.63 6.76
C ASN A 568 -1.67 27.99 6.06
N PRO A 569 -0.94 28.95 6.65
CA PRO A 569 -0.74 30.27 6.06
C PRO A 569 -0.06 30.24 4.68
N LYS A 570 0.70 29.19 4.37
CA LYS A 570 1.34 28.97 3.06
C LYS A 570 0.33 28.67 1.95
N ASN A 571 -0.82 28.11 2.31
CA ASN A 571 -1.87 27.69 1.38
C ASN A 571 -2.90 28.79 1.10
N TYR A 572 -2.86 29.91 1.82
CA TYR A 572 -3.90 30.93 1.79
C TYR A 572 -4.28 31.40 0.39
N ASN A 573 -3.30 31.70 -0.48
CA ASN A 573 -3.60 32.20 -1.83
C ASN A 573 -4.33 31.12 -2.65
N LEU A 574 -3.85 29.87 -2.61
CA LEU A 574 -4.51 28.75 -3.28
C LEU A 574 -5.94 28.54 -2.78
N VAL A 575 -6.18 28.67 -1.47
CA VAL A 575 -7.53 28.55 -0.89
C VAL A 575 -8.42 29.70 -1.34
N HIS A 576 -7.90 30.94 -1.28
CA HIS A 576 -8.62 32.12 -1.71
C HIS A 576 -9.03 32.01 -3.19
N ASP A 577 -8.08 31.65 -4.05
CA ASP A 577 -8.32 31.52 -5.49
C ASP A 577 -9.29 30.37 -5.80
N ALA A 578 -9.21 29.26 -5.05
CA ALA A 578 -10.17 28.17 -5.14
C ALA A 578 -11.60 28.61 -4.78
N LEU A 579 -11.75 29.39 -3.70
CA LEU A 579 -13.05 29.90 -3.24
C LEU A 579 -13.65 30.89 -4.24
N VAL A 580 -12.87 31.85 -4.73
CA VAL A 580 -13.32 32.81 -5.76
C VAL A 580 -13.70 32.07 -7.04
N LYS A 581 -12.88 31.12 -7.49
CA LYS A 581 -13.17 30.33 -8.70
C LYS A 581 -14.44 29.48 -8.58
N ALA A 582 -14.78 29.04 -7.37
CA ALA A 582 -16.00 28.30 -7.07
C ALA A 582 -17.20 29.20 -6.73
N GLY A 583 -17.06 30.53 -6.70
CA GLY A 583 -18.11 31.46 -6.29
C GLY A 583 -18.52 31.34 -4.82
N ARG A 584 -17.57 30.95 -3.95
CA ARG A 584 -17.75 30.70 -2.51
C ARG A 584 -17.03 31.73 -1.65
N GLU A 585 -17.05 32.99 -2.05
CA GLU A 585 -16.49 34.11 -1.28
C GLU A 585 -17.21 34.32 0.08
N ASP A 586 -18.40 33.73 0.28
CA ASP A 586 -19.07 33.64 1.58
C ASP A 586 -18.19 32.95 2.65
N LEU A 587 -17.26 32.09 2.22
CA LEU A 587 -16.30 31.41 3.09
C LEU A 587 -15.05 32.26 3.39
N ILE A 588 -14.99 33.52 2.95
CA ILE A 588 -13.89 34.47 3.19
C ILE A 588 -14.36 35.56 4.16
N GLY A 589 -13.76 35.61 5.35
CA GLY A 589 -14.12 36.60 6.37
C GLY A 589 -13.77 36.17 7.79
N ASN A 590 -14.40 36.80 8.78
CA ASN A 590 -14.18 36.50 10.20
C ASN A 590 -15.33 35.72 10.86
N GLY A 591 -16.34 35.32 10.07
CA GLY A 591 -17.48 34.56 10.57
C GLY A 591 -17.12 33.13 10.98
N PRO A 592 -17.94 32.47 11.82
CA PRO A 592 -17.68 31.10 12.28
C PRO A 592 -17.72 30.05 11.15
N LYS A 593 -18.36 30.39 10.03
CA LYS A 593 -18.42 29.56 8.82
C LYS A 593 -17.34 29.92 7.79
N CYS A 594 -16.53 30.96 7.99
CA CYS A 594 -15.45 31.25 7.06
C CYS A 594 -14.32 30.21 7.19
N LEU A 595 -13.72 29.82 6.07
CA LEU A 595 -12.53 28.98 6.03
C LEU A 595 -11.26 29.83 6.22
N ILE A 596 -11.21 31.00 5.59
CA ILE A 596 -10.07 31.92 5.66
C ILE A 596 -10.53 33.35 5.97
N LYS A 597 -9.62 34.16 6.52
CA LYS A 597 -9.83 35.60 6.70
C LYS A 597 -9.75 36.35 5.38
N SER A 598 -10.30 37.56 5.31
CA SER A 598 -10.06 38.46 4.18
C SER A 598 -8.58 38.89 4.10
N LYS A 599 -8.11 39.33 2.92
CA LYS A 599 -6.73 39.82 2.75
C LYS A 599 -6.45 41.01 3.67
N ALA A 600 -7.40 41.92 3.80
CA ALA A 600 -7.32 43.09 4.69
C ALA A 600 -7.22 42.67 6.16
N ASP A 601 -8.08 41.76 6.62
CA ASP A 601 -8.06 41.29 8.02
C ASP A 601 -6.80 40.51 8.35
N ARG A 602 -6.29 39.73 7.40
CA ARG A 602 -5.02 39.02 7.54
C ARG A 602 -3.85 39.99 7.68
N TYR A 603 -3.84 41.05 6.86
CA TYR A 603 -2.84 42.11 6.96
C TYR A 603 -2.89 42.83 8.32
N MET A 604 -4.08 43.23 8.76
CA MET A 604 -4.28 43.86 10.08
C MET A 604 -3.86 42.93 11.23
N ALA A 605 -4.17 41.63 11.15
CA ALA A 605 -3.74 40.66 12.15
C ALA A 605 -2.21 40.48 12.18
N LYS A 606 -1.55 40.53 11.02
CA LYS A 606 -0.08 40.50 10.92
C LYS A 606 0.53 41.75 11.56
N MET A 607 0.03 42.94 11.24
CA MET A 607 0.51 44.20 11.84
C MET A 607 0.34 44.21 13.35
N LYS A 608 -0.84 43.81 13.88
CA LYS A 608 -1.06 43.71 15.33
C LYS A 608 -0.10 42.74 16.02
N ARG A 609 0.24 41.62 15.36
CA ARG A 609 1.20 40.64 15.88
C ARG A 609 2.62 41.20 15.88
N GLU A 610 3.02 41.90 14.83
CA GLU A 610 4.32 42.57 14.74
C GLU A 610 4.46 43.70 15.77
N GLU A 611 3.42 44.50 15.97
CA GLU A 611 3.36 45.51 17.03
C GLU A 611 3.43 44.90 18.44
N ALA A 612 2.73 43.78 18.68
CA ALA A 612 2.81 43.07 19.95
C ALA A 612 4.21 42.49 20.23
N ILE A 613 4.89 41.97 19.20
CA ILE A 613 6.28 41.51 19.30
C ILE A 613 7.23 42.68 19.56
N ALA A 614 7.04 43.82 18.89
CA ALA A 614 7.81 45.03 19.10
C ALA A 614 7.63 45.60 20.53
N ARG A 615 6.40 45.58 21.07
CA ARG A 615 6.11 45.98 22.46
C ARG A 615 6.62 44.97 23.50
N GLY A 616 6.68 43.68 23.17
CA GLY A 616 7.28 42.64 24.01
C GLY A 616 8.81 42.72 24.08
N SER A 617 9.45 43.14 22.99
CA SER A 617 10.89 43.40 22.89
C SER A 617 11.30 44.64 23.72
N SER A 618 10.49 45.71 23.69
CA SER A 618 10.78 46.94 24.44
C SER A 618 10.57 46.80 25.96
N ASN A 619 9.82 45.80 26.43
CA ASN A 619 9.70 45.50 27.86
C ASN A 619 10.86 44.65 28.41
N ARG A 620 11.58 43.90 27.56
CA ARG A 620 12.79 43.16 27.98
C ARG A 620 14.04 44.04 28.10
N SER A 621 14.09 45.18 27.40
CA SER A 621 15.18 46.17 27.55
C SER A 621 14.99 47.15 28.72
N LYS A 622 13.80 47.21 29.35
CA LYS A 622 13.52 48.07 30.51
C LYS A 622 13.67 47.38 31.88
N GLN A 623 13.99 46.09 31.93
CA GLN A 623 14.21 45.33 33.18
C GLN A 623 15.69 45.01 33.47
N GLY A 624 16.63 45.75 32.86
CA GLY A 624 18.07 45.55 33.01
C GLY A 624 18.85 46.73 33.61
N SER A 625 18.19 47.73 34.22
CA SER A 625 18.90 48.88 34.78
C SER A 625 18.26 49.44 36.05
N LYS A 626 18.36 48.71 37.17
CA LYS A 626 18.38 49.34 38.50
C LYS A 626 19.44 48.67 39.37
N SER A 627 20.43 49.51 39.68
CA SER A 627 21.55 49.40 40.60
C SER A 627 21.35 48.56 41.86
N LYS A 628 22.41 47.87 42.29
CA LYS A 628 22.87 47.91 43.69
C LYS A 628 24.39 47.92 43.76
N SER A 629 24.89 49.03 44.30
CA SER A 629 26.27 49.28 44.72
C SER A 629 26.60 48.56 46.03
N SER A 630 27.89 48.28 46.19
CA SER A 630 28.67 48.16 47.44
C SER A 630 28.29 47.09 48.47
N SER A 631 29.11 46.04 48.56
CA SER A 631 30.00 45.84 49.73
C SER A 631 30.96 44.66 49.49
N LYS A 632 32.26 44.91 49.68
CA LYS A 632 33.31 43.90 49.92
C LYS A 632 33.15 43.40 51.38
N PRO A 633 33.55 42.16 51.71
CA PRO A 633 34.93 41.99 52.18
C PRO A 633 35.66 40.71 51.71
N SER A 634 36.97 40.91 51.50
CA SER A 634 38.14 40.03 51.69
C SER A 634 38.04 38.48 51.66
N GLY A 635 38.96 37.86 50.91
CA GLY A 635 39.69 36.69 51.43
C GLY A 635 40.16 35.62 50.42
N LYS A 636 41.47 35.66 50.11
CA LYS A 636 42.38 34.53 49.80
C LYS A 636 42.34 33.80 48.42
N MET A 637 43.38 34.12 47.64
CA MET A 637 44.38 33.23 46.99
C MET A 637 44.05 31.75 46.73
N ASN A 638 44.09 31.36 45.46
CA ASN A 638 45.09 30.45 44.84
C ASN A 638 44.69 30.24 43.37
N SER A 639 45.44 30.75 42.39
CA SER A 639 46.65 30.18 41.77
C SER A 639 46.40 28.92 40.91
N LYS A 640 47.01 28.94 39.71
CA LYS A 640 47.14 27.94 38.63
C LYS A 640 46.05 27.97 37.55
N SER A 641 46.27 28.58 36.39
CA SER A 641 47.22 28.29 35.28
C SER A 641 46.78 27.11 34.39
N ASN A 642 46.29 27.45 33.19
CA ASN A 642 46.58 26.88 31.86
C ASN A 642 45.33 27.03 30.97
N SER A 643 45.29 27.98 30.03
CA SER A 643 45.94 27.96 28.71
C SER A 643 45.39 26.87 27.76
N LYS A 644 44.25 27.18 27.12
CA LYS A 644 44.06 27.29 25.65
C LYS A 644 44.32 26.03 24.75
N PRO A 645 43.98 26.04 23.44
CA PRO A 645 42.82 25.32 22.89
C PRO A 645 43.16 24.39 21.70
N SER A 646 42.12 24.00 20.92
CA SER A 646 42.19 23.55 19.50
C SER A 646 42.58 22.07 19.31
N ASN A 647 42.28 21.34 18.24
CA ASN A 647 41.32 21.38 17.13
C ASN A 647 41.42 19.99 16.47
N SER A 648 40.43 19.66 15.64
CA SER A 648 40.53 18.84 14.41
C SER A 648 40.94 17.35 14.45
N LYS A 649 40.06 16.57 13.80
CA LYS A 649 40.32 15.55 12.78
C LYS A 649 41.11 14.30 13.19
N THR A 650 40.39 13.19 13.22
CA THR A 650 40.60 12.10 12.25
C THR A 650 39.27 11.43 11.97
#